data_AF-Q972B2-F1
#
_entry.id   AF-Q972B2-F1
#
_cell.length_a   1.000
_cell.length_b   1.000
_cell.length_c   1.000
_cell.angle_alpha   90.00
_cell.angle_beta   90.00
_cell.angle_gamma   90.00
#
_symmetry.space_group_name_H-M   'P 1'
#
loop_
_entity.id
_entity.type
_entity.pdbx_description
1 polymer ?
#
loop_
_entity_poly.entity_id
_entity_poly.type
_entity_poly.pdbx_seq_one_letter_code
_entity_poly.pdbx_strand_id
1 'polypeptide(L)'
;MNCYPKNYILVIAEKSKAAKKIAEALSDKPTTCKKYSVSYWVVNYKGKVNVVAPAAGHLFNLYGDSSFPIFSMDWKPLWEIDDSAKYTKKYYNLLKDLSKYAIEYINACDYDIEGSVIGYMIIKHFGDLKKAKRMKFSALTKQDIQKAYSNLSPLDYNMINAGIARHKVDWIWGINVSRALMLAVSSVTKKRVTLSAGRVQSPTLIHVVENEIARELYIPLPVYRVRVKIKIGNETFSLSLNRTFEYKEEAQEFANKIKKSRAVVDEVRIEEKPLTRPSPFNLGDLQAEAGRILGYSPYYVERLAEELYLDGLISYPRTNSQKIPPSVDIKSIVNGLEANFKNLVGLVRNITKGEYIVRQGSKDDPAHPAIYPTGNRITEKLGIKQYKLFELITRRFLASISRDAIMITQKIIIRFKDVDISDEITRQKIKFKGWLLLYPYHSVKDEELLDVKEGEEVKIESVSVKMDLAKPDVKRYNKVQLLKWMETSNLGTEATRGKIIETLFNRKYLSQKRGTIYPTSLGIVIVEVLKDYFKDLTSIELTSKMEEKLNEILDGKETVEGVVAETINTLRIYLDNYNKYKDQIGIKLAKILGLMKYKKCKFCDLEAEYDNLCKYHYNAYMKLKETLKVWKERTKLEDKDILKKIYSSKTTGKYIKDMISEMM
;
A
#
# COMPACT_ATOMS: atom_id res chain seq x y z
N MET A 1 -14.76 -36.31 24.63
CA MET A 1 -13.87 -36.07 25.80
C MET A 1 -14.60 -35.17 26.79
N ASN A 2 -14.16 -35.09 28.06
CA ASN A 2 -14.69 -34.12 29.02
C ASN A 2 -14.39 -32.68 28.56
N CYS A 3 -15.36 -31.76 28.66
CA CYS A 3 -15.16 -30.34 28.36
C CYS A 3 -14.29 -29.61 29.40
N TYR A 4 -14.10 -30.19 30.58
CA TYR A 4 -13.25 -29.64 31.63
C TYR A 4 -12.17 -30.65 32.04
N PRO A 5 -11.21 -30.96 31.13
CA PRO A 5 -10.12 -31.86 31.48
C PRO A 5 -9.23 -31.22 32.57
N LYS A 6 -8.58 -32.05 33.38
CA LYS A 6 -7.46 -31.63 34.23
C LYS A 6 -6.16 -31.98 33.51
N ASN A 7 -5.10 -31.20 33.74
CA ASN A 7 -3.76 -31.41 33.15
C ASN A 7 -3.75 -31.46 31.62
N TYR A 8 -3.86 -30.29 30.98
CA TYR A 8 -3.88 -30.17 29.52
C TYR A 8 -2.93 -29.08 29.00
N ILE A 9 -2.65 -29.15 27.70
CA ILE A 9 -1.95 -28.09 26.97
C ILE A 9 -2.99 -27.09 26.47
N LEU A 10 -2.85 -25.81 26.84
CA LEU A 10 -3.72 -24.75 26.33
C LEU A 10 -3.12 -24.16 25.04
N VAL A 11 -3.79 -24.40 23.92
CA VAL A 11 -3.43 -23.87 22.60
C VAL A 11 -4.26 -22.62 22.32
N ILE A 12 -3.61 -21.47 22.26
CA ILE A 12 -4.26 -20.16 22.08
C ILE A 12 -4.14 -19.78 20.61
N ALA A 13 -5.26 -19.70 19.91
CA ALA A 13 -5.33 -19.25 18.53
C ALA A 13 -5.95 -17.85 18.44
N GLU A 14 -5.63 -17.10 17.39
CA GLU A 14 -6.10 -15.72 17.30
C GLU A 14 -7.60 -15.61 17.02
N LYS A 15 -8.10 -16.41 16.08
CA LYS A 15 -9.51 -16.38 15.64
C LYS A 15 -10.19 -17.73 15.88
N SER A 16 -11.52 -17.72 16.01
CA SER A 16 -12.31 -18.94 16.17
C SER A 16 -12.18 -19.90 14.98
N LYS A 17 -12.05 -19.39 13.74
CA LYS A 17 -11.80 -20.23 12.56
C LYS A 17 -10.44 -20.94 12.65
N ALA A 18 -9.38 -20.23 13.00
CA ALA A 18 -8.05 -20.80 13.22
C ALA A 18 -8.06 -21.86 14.33
N ALA A 19 -8.69 -21.56 15.48
CA ALA A 19 -8.84 -22.50 16.58
C ALA A 19 -9.56 -23.80 16.16
N LYS A 20 -10.64 -23.68 15.38
CA LYS A 20 -11.37 -24.82 14.81
C LYS A 20 -10.48 -25.64 13.88
N LYS A 21 -9.79 -25.00 12.93
CA LYS A 21 -8.86 -25.67 11.99
C LYS A 21 -7.73 -26.40 12.72
N ILE A 22 -7.19 -25.80 13.78
CA ILE A 22 -6.17 -26.44 14.63
C ILE A 22 -6.74 -27.68 15.30
N ALA A 23 -7.94 -27.59 15.89
CA ALA A 23 -8.58 -28.75 16.53
C ALA A 23 -8.85 -29.88 15.53
N GLU A 24 -9.36 -29.57 14.34
CA GLU A 24 -9.62 -30.53 13.24
C GLU A 24 -8.33 -31.13 12.66
N ALA A 25 -7.23 -30.39 12.69
CA ALA A 25 -5.93 -30.93 12.28
C ALA A 25 -5.35 -31.91 13.30
N LEU A 26 -5.60 -31.68 14.59
CA LEU A 26 -5.10 -32.52 15.69
C LEU A 26 -6.03 -33.71 16.01
N SER A 27 -7.27 -33.72 15.54
CA SER A 27 -8.18 -34.84 15.71
C SER A 27 -9.27 -34.81 14.64
N ASP A 28 -9.64 -35.98 14.11
CA ASP A 28 -10.74 -36.10 13.15
C ASP A 28 -12.13 -35.89 13.82
N LYS A 29 -12.22 -35.99 15.15
CA LYS A 29 -13.45 -35.78 15.92
C LYS A 29 -13.19 -34.90 17.16
N PRO A 30 -12.90 -33.60 16.99
CA PRO A 30 -12.64 -32.71 18.11
C PRO A 30 -13.92 -32.50 18.93
N THR A 31 -13.81 -32.55 20.27
CA THR A 31 -14.95 -32.26 21.15
C THR A 31 -15.15 -30.73 21.20
N THR A 32 -16.29 -30.24 20.73
CA THR A 32 -16.63 -28.81 20.82
C THR A 32 -17.30 -28.52 22.15
N CYS A 33 -16.79 -27.52 22.88
CA CYS A 33 -17.29 -27.07 24.16
C CYS A 33 -17.61 -25.58 24.11
N LYS A 34 -18.45 -25.09 25.03
CA LYS A 34 -18.86 -23.69 25.07
C LYS A 34 -18.90 -23.16 26.50
N LYS A 35 -18.28 -22.01 26.75
CA LYS A 35 -18.33 -21.28 28.02
C LYS A 35 -18.29 -19.78 27.73
N TYR A 36 -19.02 -18.95 28.49
CA TYR A 36 -19.17 -17.51 28.23
C TYR A 36 -19.65 -17.17 26.80
N SER A 37 -20.42 -18.05 26.18
CA SER A 37 -20.82 -17.92 24.77
C SER A 37 -19.67 -17.92 23.76
N VAL A 38 -18.51 -18.47 24.16
CA VAL A 38 -17.35 -18.71 23.30
C VAL A 38 -17.13 -20.21 23.15
N SER A 39 -17.00 -20.66 21.91
CA SER A 39 -16.65 -22.04 21.60
C SER A 39 -15.14 -22.28 21.73
N TYR A 40 -14.77 -23.41 22.29
CA TYR A 40 -13.41 -23.94 22.38
C TYR A 40 -13.44 -25.45 22.12
N TRP A 41 -12.28 -26.06 21.89
CA TRP A 41 -12.19 -27.45 21.48
C TRP A 41 -11.28 -28.25 22.39
N VAL A 42 -11.65 -29.51 22.66
CA VAL A 42 -10.83 -30.46 23.42
C VAL A 42 -10.48 -31.64 22.53
N VAL A 43 -9.18 -31.93 22.40
CA VAL A 43 -8.67 -33.00 21.55
C VAL A 43 -7.60 -33.82 22.27
N ASN A 44 -7.55 -35.12 22.01
CA ASN A 44 -6.39 -35.95 22.34
C ASN A 44 -5.52 -36.05 21.09
N TYR A 45 -4.28 -35.63 21.18
CA TYR A 45 -3.31 -35.78 20.10
C TYR A 45 -2.02 -36.37 20.64
N LYS A 46 -1.62 -37.52 20.10
CA LYS A 46 -0.41 -38.27 20.52
C LYS A 46 -0.34 -38.48 22.04
N GLY A 47 -1.46 -38.85 22.67
CA GLY A 47 -1.57 -39.12 24.10
C GLY A 47 -1.66 -37.88 24.99
N LYS A 48 -1.63 -36.66 24.43
CA LYS A 48 -1.74 -35.41 25.17
C LYS A 48 -3.10 -34.76 24.97
N VAL A 49 -3.71 -34.32 26.06
CA VAL A 49 -4.96 -33.53 26.02
C VAL A 49 -4.63 -32.09 25.67
N ASN A 50 -5.21 -31.57 24.59
CA ASN A 50 -5.08 -30.20 24.15
C ASN A 50 -6.44 -29.51 24.24
N VAL A 51 -6.46 -28.32 24.83
CA VAL A 51 -7.61 -27.41 24.83
C VAL A 51 -7.26 -26.26 23.89
N VAL A 52 -7.97 -26.15 22.78
CA VAL A 52 -7.77 -25.11 21.77
C VAL A 52 -8.80 -24.01 21.97
N ALA A 53 -8.37 -22.77 22.20
CA ALA A 53 -9.26 -21.65 22.52
C ALA A 53 -8.91 -20.38 21.72
N PRO A 54 -9.91 -19.61 21.27
CA PRO A 54 -9.68 -18.38 20.50
C PRO A 54 -9.54 -17.14 21.38
N ALA A 55 -8.66 -16.21 20.99
CA ALA A 55 -8.52 -14.88 21.59
C ALA A 55 -9.48 -13.83 21.01
N ALA A 56 -9.93 -14.01 19.76
CA ALA A 56 -10.67 -13.03 18.94
C ALA A 56 -9.89 -11.75 18.60
N GLY A 57 -8.55 -11.83 18.58
CA GLY A 57 -7.64 -10.70 18.39
C GLY A 57 -7.04 -10.20 19.70
N HIS A 58 -6.70 -8.91 19.76
CA HIS A 58 -6.14 -8.27 20.95
C HIS A 58 -7.12 -8.29 22.13
N LEU A 59 -6.67 -8.82 23.28
CA LEU A 59 -7.40 -8.78 24.56
C LEU A 59 -6.85 -7.74 25.54
N PHE A 60 -5.69 -7.19 25.24
CA PHE A 60 -5.01 -6.15 26.01
C PHE A 60 -4.62 -5.03 25.06
N ASN A 61 -4.61 -3.79 25.55
CA ASN A 61 -4.06 -2.65 24.83
C ASN A 61 -3.46 -1.65 25.82
N LEU A 62 -2.65 -0.73 25.32
CA LEU A 62 -2.02 0.32 26.11
C LEU A 62 -3.04 1.35 26.58
N TYR A 63 -2.94 1.69 27.86
CA TYR A 63 -3.73 2.71 28.51
C TYR A 63 -2.84 3.57 29.40
N GLY A 64 -3.21 4.84 29.52
CA GLY A 64 -2.61 5.78 30.44
C GLY A 64 -3.69 6.74 30.93
N ASP A 65 -3.36 7.55 31.92
CA ASP A 65 -4.29 8.52 32.51
C ASP A 65 -4.73 9.62 31.51
N SER A 66 -5.51 10.58 32.00
CA SER A 66 -5.99 11.72 31.22
C SER A 66 -5.01 12.89 31.14
N SER A 67 -3.80 12.78 31.71
CA SER A 67 -2.83 13.86 31.75
C SER A 67 -2.31 14.22 30.36
N PHE A 68 -1.74 15.43 30.26
CA PHE A 68 -1.07 15.89 29.07
C PHE A 68 0.11 16.80 29.48
N PRO A 69 1.34 16.52 29.01
CA PRO A 69 1.75 15.37 28.20
C PRO A 69 1.66 14.04 28.98
N ILE A 70 1.59 12.91 28.27
CA ILE A 70 1.51 11.57 28.89
C ILE A 70 2.61 10.65 28.39
N PHE A 71 3.38 10.08 29.32
CA PHE A 71 4.49 9.17 29.02
C PHE A 71 4.41 7.86 29.80
N SER A 72 3.53 7.76 30.79
CA SER A 72 3.21 6.52 31.49
C SER A 72 2.12 5.75 30.75
N MET A 73 2.32 4.45 30.60
CA MET A 73 1.35 3.56 29.96
C MET A 73 1.52 2.14 30.47
N ASP A 74 0.40 1.44 30.60
CA ASP A 74 0.35 0.04 30.97
C ASP A 74 -0.61 -0.71 30.06
N TRP A 75 -0.38 -2.01 29.92
CA TRP A 75 -1.31 -2.88 29.23
C TRP A 75 -2.49 -3.19 30.13
N LYS A 76 -3.70 -2.88 29.67
CA LYS A 76 -4.95 -3.13 30.37
C LYS A 76 -5.89 -4.00 29.53
N PRO A 77 -6.80 -4.76 30.17
CA PRO A 77 -7.83 -5.50 29.46
C PRO A 77 -8.61 -4.57 28.53
N LEU A 78 -8.70 -4.93 27.25
CA LEU A 78 -9.25 -4.04 26.22
C LEU A 78 -10.73 -3.66 26.51
N TRP A 79 -11.51 -4.59 27.07
CA TRP A 79 -12.91 -4.35 27.43
C TRP A 79 -13.11 -3.35 28.58
N GLU A 80 -12.07 -3.06 29.38
CA GLU A 80 -12.12 -2.07 30.47
C GLU A 80 -11.89 -0.64 29.96
N ILE A 81 -11.14 -0.50 28.87
CA ILE A 81 -10.63 0.80 28.38
C ILE A 81 -11.25 1.25 27.06
N ASP A 82 -11.93 0.36 26.35
CA ASP A 82 -12.61 0.64 25.07
C ASP A 82 -14.01 0.03 25.05
N ASP A 83 -15.03 0.90 25.07
CA ASP A 83 -16.44 0.52 25.03
C ASP A 83 -16.78 -0.30 23.78
N SER A 84 -16.15 -0.01 22.64
CA SER A 84 -16.37 -0.74 21.39
C SER A 84 -15.83 -2.18 21.45
N ALA A 85 -14.95 -2.46 22.41
CA ALA A 85 -14.32 -3.75 22.61
C ALA A 85 -14.91 -4.54 23.80
N LYS A 86 -16.04 -4.10 24.39
CA LYS A 86 -16.74 -4.85 25.44
C LYS A 86 -17.03 -6.31 25.09
N TYR A 87 -17.24 -6.61 23.81
CA TYR A 87 -17.44 -7.98 23.32
C TYR A 87 -16.25 -8.91 23.56
N THR A 88 -15.04 -8.39 23.82
CA THR A 88 -13.83 -9.18 24.10
C THR A 88 -13.83 -9.79 25.50
N LYS A 89 -14.62 -9.25 26.44
CA LYS A 89 -14.69 -9.69 27.85
C LYS A 89 -14.97 -11.20 28.00
N LYS A 90 -15.80 -11.76 27.12
CA LYS A 90 -16.12 -13.20 27.14
C LYS A 90 -14.91 -14.09 26.79
N TYR A 91 -14.06 -13.65 25.85
CA TYR A 91 -12.84 -14.36 25.47
C TYR A 91 -11.77 -14.21 26.57
N TYR A 92 -11.66 -13.01 27.14
CA TYR A 92 -10.83 -12.73 28.31
C TYR A 92 -11.17 -13.68 29.47
N ASN A 93 -12.44 -13.77 29.86
CA ASN A 93 -12.87 -14.64 30.96
C ASN A 93 -12.65 -16.13 30.64
N LEU A 94 -12.91 -16.56 29.41
CA LEU A 94 -12.66 -17.94 28.99
C LEU A 94 -11.18 -18.29 29.16
N LEU A 95 -10.28 -17.50 28.58
CA LEU A 95 -8.84 -17.78 28.60
C LEU A 95 -8.26 -17.67 30.00
N LYS A 96 -8.73 -16.71 30.82
CA LYS A 96 -8.37 -16.63 32.24
C LYS A 96 -8.70 -17.91 33.00
N ASP A 97 -9.88 -18.48 32.76
CA ASP A 97 -10.30 -19.71 33.44
C ASP A 97 -9.59 -20.96 32.93
N LEU A 98 -9.42 -21.09 31.61
CA LEU A 98 -8.70 -22.22 31.02
C LEU A 98 -7.22 -22.21 31.42
N SER A 99 -6.62 -21.03 31.62
CA SER A 99 -5.21 -20.96 31.98
C SER A 99 -4.89 -21.54 33.37
N LYS A 100 -5.86 -21.62 34.29
CA LYS A 100 -5.67 -22.09 35.67
C LYS A 100 -5.23 -23.56 35.78
N TYR A 101 -5.67 -24.41 34.85
CA TYR A 101 -5.44 -25.86 34.89
C TYR A 101 -4.53 -26.37 33.76
N ALA A 102 -3.94 -25.44 32.99
CA ALA A 102 -3.04 -25.74 31.91
C ALA A 102 -1.64 -26.08 32.46
N ILE A 103 -1.03 -27.15 31.94
CA ILE A 103 0.34 -27.55 32.28
C ILE A 103 1.38 -26.99 31.31
N GLU A 104 0.94 -26.52 30.13
CA GLU A 104 1.76 -25.92 29.09
C GLU A 104 0.88 -24.99 28.23
N TYR A 105 1.49 -23.94 27.66
CA TYR A 105 0.80 -22.96 26.80
C TYR A 105 1.43 -22.94 25.42
N ILE A 106 0.62 -23.05 24.37
CA ILE A 106 1.08 -22.91 22.98
C ILE A 106 0.46 -21.65 22.39
N ASN A 107 1.29 -20.67 22.04
CA ASN A 107 0.88 -19.58 21.17
C ASN A 107 0.76 -20.11 19.73
N ALA A 108 -0.48 -20.23 19.27
CA ALA A 108 -0.87 -20.60 17.91
C ALA A 108 -1.66 -19.46 17.22
N CYS A 109 -1.46 -18.21 17.65
CA CYS A 109 -1.87 -17.04 16.88
C CYS A 109 -1.16 -17.01 15.53
N ASP A 110 -1.63 -16.18 14.61
CA ASP A 110 -1.02 -16.07 13.29
C ASP A 110 0.46 -15.78 13.40
N TYR A 111 1.26 -16.39 12.54
CA TYR A 111 2.70 -16.24 12.60
C TYR A 111 3.06 -14.86 12.02
N ASP A 112 3.00 -13.82 12.85
CA ASP A 112 3.49 -12.48 12.57
C ASP A 112 3.89 -11.82 13.90
N ILE A 113 4.33 -10.56 13.84
CA ILE A 113 4.66 -9.77 15.04
C ILE A 113 3.43 -9.61 15.94
N GLU A 114 2.26 -9.30 15.37
CA GLU A 114 1.02 -9.06 16.13
C GLU A 114 0.53 -10.32 16.86
N GLY A 115 0.48 -11.47 16.21
CA GLY A 115 0.11 -12.74 16.81
C GLY A 115 1.13 -13.20 17.86
N SER A 116 2.41 -12.83 17.71
CA SER A 116 3.42 -13.05 18.75
C SER A 116 3.11 -12.23 20.00
N VAL A 117 2.75 -10.94 19.86
CA VAL A 117 2.32 -10.08 20.98
C VAL A 117 1.01 -10.57 21.61
N ILE A 118 -0.03 -10.88 20.82
CA ILE A 118 -1.34 -11.32 21.32
C ILE A 118 -1.18 -12.54 22.23
N GLY A 119 -0.54 -13.60 21.72
CA GLY A 119 -0.36 -14.82 22.51
C GLY A 119 0.56 -14.62 23.71
N TYR A 120 1.64 -13.85 23.57
CA TYR A 120 2.50 -13.50 24.70
C TYR A 120 1.74 -12.78 25.81
N MET A 121 0.90 -11.79 25.47
CA MET A 121 0.18 -11.00 26.46
C MET A 121 -0.87 -11.82 27.20
N ILE A 122 -1.56 -12.72 26.51
CA ILE A 122 -2.52 -13.63 27.15
C ILE A 122 -1.80 -14.56 28.13
N ILE A 123 -0.70 -15.18 27.72
CA ILE A 123 0.05 -16.12 28.58
C ILE A 123 0.69 -15.38 29.75
N LYS A 124 1.26 -14.18 29.52
CA LYS A 124 1.86 -13.35 30.57
C LYS A 124 0.87 -13.01 31.69
N HIS A 125 -0.39 -12.72 31.35
CA HIS A 125 -1.38 -12.28 32.33
C HIS A 125 -2.16 -13.42 32.99
N PHE A 126 -2.33 -14.56 32.33
CA PHE A 126 -3.17 -15.65 32.84
C PHE A 126 -2.46 -16.97 33.09
N GLY A 127 -1.26 -17.16 32.53
CA GLY A 127 -0.53 -18.40 32.54
C GLY A 127 0.89 -18.27 33.07
N ASP A 128 1.79 -19.09 32.53
CA ASP A 128 3.20 -19.15 32.92
C ASP A 128 4.09 -19.13 31.67
N LEU A 129 4.85 -18.04 31.50
CA LEU A 129 5.76 -17.85 30.37
C LEU A 129 6.88 -18.90 30.32
N LYS A 130 7.29 -19.49 31.46
CA LYS A 130 8.31 -20.55 31.49
C LYS A 130 7.82 -21.83 30.81
N LYS A 131 6.50 -22.00 30.70
CA LYS A 131 5.83 -23.15 30.09
C LYS A 131 5.22 -22.80 28.72
N ALA A 132 5.67 -21.70 28.11
CA ALA A 132 5.15 -21.22 26.84
C ALA A 132 5.98 -21.68 25.64
N LYS A 133 5.28 -22.10 24.59
CA LYS A 133 5.85 -22.48 23.29
C LYS A 133 5.15 -21.73 22.16
N ARG A 134 5.78 -21.67 20.99
CA ARG A 134 5.26 -21.07 19.76
C ARG A 134 5.08 -22.13 18.68
N MET A 135 3.87 -22.17 18.13
CA MET A 135 3.55 -22.91 16.91
C MET A 135 3.69 -21.96 15.72
N LYS A 136 4.53 -22.32 14.73
CA LYS A 136 4.85 -21.50 13.56
C LYS A 136 4.36 -22.19 12.29
N PHE A 137 3.32 -21.65 11.66
CA PHE A 137 2.74 -22.19 10.43
C PHE A 137 2.40 -21.05 9.46
N SER A 138 2.49 -21.32 8.16
CA SER A 138 2.24 -20.34 7.10
C SER A 138 0.95 -20.62 6.32
N ALA A 139 0.20 -21.66 6.68
CA ALA A 139 -1.15 -21.92 6.20
C ALA A 139 -1.92 -22.77 7.23
N LEU A 140 -3.25 -22.67 7.21
CA LEU A 140 -4.14 -23.44 8.10
C LEU A 140 -4.54 -24.80 7.47
N THR A 141 -3.57 -25.49 6.87
CA THR A 141 -3.75 -26.86 6.36
C THR A 141 -3.49 -27.89 7.45
N LYS A 142 -4.11 -29.08 7.35
CA LYS A 142 -3.89 -30.17 8.32
C LYS A 142 -2.40 -30.53 8.43
N GLN A 143 -1.71 -30.60 7.30
CA GLN A 143 -0.28 -30.94 7.25
C GLN A 143 0.59 -29.87 7.90
N ASP A 144 0.39 -28.59 7.59
CA ASP A 144 1.19 -27.50 8.15
C ASP A 144 0.98 -27.37 9.66
N ILE A 145 -0.26 -27.51 10.13
CA ILE A 145 -0.56 -27.45 11.57
C ILE A 145 0.09 -28.61 12.32
N GLN A 146 -0.03 -29.84 11.80
CA GLN A 146 0.58 -31.02 12.44
C GLN A 146 2.11 -30.95 12.44
N LYS A 147 2.71 -30.43 11.35
CA LYS A 147 4.16 -30.17 11.26
C LYS A 147 4.59 -29.11 12.26
N ALA A 148 3.86 -28.01 12.39
CA ALA A 148 4.16 -26.94 13.33
C ALA A 148 4.00 -27.40 14.79
N TYR A 149 2.97 -28.20 15.09
CA TYR A 149 2.77 -28.78 16.42
C TYR A 149 3.87 -29.78 16.79
N SER A 150 4.42 -30.51 15.81
CA SER A 150 5.53 -31.43 16.07
C SER A 150 6.88 -30.71 16.23
N ASN A 151 6.99 -29.47 15.75
CA ASN A 151 8.20 -28.64 15.78
C ASN A 151 7.99 -27.35 16.62
N LEU A 152 7.50 -27.50 17.84
CA LEU A 152 7.30 -26.36 18.74
C LEU A 152 8.63 -25.71 19.10
N SER A 153 8.64 -24.38 19.08
CA SER A 153 9.80 -23.57 19.47
C SER A 153 9.51 -22.78 20.75
N PRO A 154 10.53 -22.25 21.45
CA PRO A 154 10.31 -21.21 22.46
C PRO A 154 9.59 -19.98 21.86
N LEU A 155 9.04 -19.13 22.72
CA LEU A 155 8.56 -17.82 22.28
C LEU A 155 9.74 -17.00 21.71
N ASP A 156 9.48 -16.31 20.61
CA ASP A 156 10.45 -15.42 19.97
C ASP A 156 10.37 -14.04 20.62
N TYR A 157 11.24 -13.80 21.60
CA TYR A 157 11.23 -12.56 22.37
C TYR A 157 11.62 -11.34 21.52
N ASN A 158 12.41 -11.51 20.46
CA ASN A 158 12.75 -10.42 19.57
C ASN A 158 11.51 -9.96 18.78
N MET A 159 10.75 -10.90 18.21
CA MET A 159 9.46 -10.60 17.56
C MET A 159 8.45 -9.95 18.53
N ILE A 160 8.35 -10.49 19.75
CA ILE A 160 7.45 -9.95 20.79
C ILE A 160 7.86 -8.51 21.15
N ASN A 161 9.15 -8.28 21.40
CA ASN A 161 9.67 -6.99 21.80
C ASN A 161 9.54 -5.95 20.69
N ALA A 162 9.79 -6.31 19.44
CA ALA A 162 9.59 -5.41 18.29
C ALA A 162 8.12 -4.97 18.19
N GLY A 163 7.17 -5.89 18.38
CA GLY A 163 5.75 -5.58 18.43
C GLY A 163 5.38 -4.69 19.61
N ILE A 164 5.83 -5.01 20.82
CA ILE A 164 5.57 -4.20 22.02
C ILE A 164 6.15 -2.78 21.87
N ALA A 165 7.37 -2.64 21.36
CA ALA A 165 7.99 -1.35 21.10
C ALA A 165 7.16 -0.53 20.12
N ARG A 166 6.73 -1.14 19.00
CA ARG A 166 5.87 -0.49 18.02
C ARG A 166 4.57 0.00 18.63
N HIS A 167 3.86 -0.85 19.38
CA HIS A 167 2.62 -0.48 20.09
C HIS A 167 2.86 0.71 21.03
N LYS A 168 3.94 0.68 21.82
CA LYS A 168 4.31 1.76 22.76
C LYS A 168 4.62 3.07 22.04
N VAL A 169 5.49 3.05 21.03
CA VAL A 169 5.88 4.24 20.27
C VAL A 169 4.69 4.86 19.56
N ASP A 170 3.91 4.05 18.84
CA ASP A 170 2.74 4.54 18.11
C ASP A 170 1.67 5.09 19.07
N TRP A 171 1.50 4.49 20.25
CA TRP A 171 0.59 4.98 21.29
C TRP A 171 1.04 6.30 21.90
N ILE A 172 2.30 6.42 22.35
CA ILE A 172 2.82 7.66 22.96
C ILE A 172 2.71 8.80 21.96
N TRP A 173 3.19 8.58 20.73
CA TRP A 173 3.15 9.60 19.68
C TRP A 173 1.71 9.98 19.36
N GLY A 174 0.85 8.99 19.10
CA GLY A 174 -0.53 9.20 18.70
C GLY A 174 -1.37 9.93 19.74
N ILE A 175 -1.28 9.51 21.00
CA ILE A 175 -2.04 10.11 22.11
C ILE A 175 -1.55 11.53 22.39
N ASN A 176 -0.25 11.78 22.48
CA ASN A 176 0.25 13.12 22.79
C ASN A 176 -0.10 14.11 21.66
N VAL A 177 0.20 13.80 20.40
CA VAL A 177 -0.07 14.75 19.31
C VAL A 177 -1.57 14.95 19.11
N SER A 178 -2.39 13.91 19.19
CA SER A 178 -3.85 14.07 19.09
C SER A 178 -4.44 14.87 20.25
N ARG A 179 -4.02 14.62 21.50
CA ARG A 179 -4.44 15.41 22.67
C ARG A 179 -4.00 16.86 22.55
N ALA A 180 -2.78 17.12 22.07
CA ALA A 180 -2.32 18.49 21.81
C ALA A 180 -3.27 19.23 20.85
N LEU A 181 -3.61 18.63 19.71
CA LEU A 181 -4.53 19.24 18.75
C LEU A 181 -5.93 19.48 19.34
N MET A 182 -6.47 18.50 20.09
CA MET A 182 -7.81 18.61 20.69
C MET A 182 -7.86 19.62 21.84
N LEU A 183 -6.83 19.67 22.69
CA LEU A 183 -6.71 20.61 23.81
C LEU A 183 -6.52 22.05 23.32
N ALA A 184 -5.81 22.25 22.22
CA ALA A 184 -5.68 23.55 21.58
C ALA A 184 -7.04 24.09 21.11
N VAL A 185 -7.85 23.27 20.42
CA VAL A 185 -9.21 23.68 20.04
C VAL A 185 -10.08 23.94 21.27
N SER A 186 -9.96 23.10 22.30
CA SER A 186 -10.75 23.22 23.52
C SER A 186 -10.39 24.47 24.34
N SER A 187 -9.12 24.92 24.37
CA SER A 187 -8.73 26.11 25.14
C SER A 187 -9.43 27.37 24.65
N VAL A 188 -9.57 27.52 23.32
CA VAL A 188 -10.11 28.73 22.68
C VAL A 188 -11.63 28.65 22.42
N THR A 189 -12.21 27.45 22.27
CA THR A 189 -13.65 27.31 21.96
C THR A 189 -14.50 26.76 23.11
N LYS A 190 -13.87 26.18 24.14
CA LYS A 190 -14.52 25.34 25.18
C LYS A 190 -15.30 24.14 24.65
N LYS A 191 -15.20 23.82 23.35
CA LYS A 191 -15.84 22.66 22.72
C LYS A 191 -14.85 21.50 22.64
N ARG A 192 -15.37 20.28 22.70
CA ARG A 192 -14.60 19.06 22.45
C ARG A 192 -14.74 18.66 20.99
N VAL A 193 -13.63 18.30 20.37
CA VAL A 193 -13.57 17.80 18.99
C VAL A 193 -12.72 16.55 18.95
N THR A 194 -12.95 15.70 17.95
CA THR A 194 -12.15 14.50 17.74
C THR A 194 -11.16 14.75 16.62
N LEU A 195 -9.90 14.95 16.97
CA LEU A 195 -8.77 15.01 16.04
C LEU A 195 -7.82 13.85 16.33
N SER A 196 -7.07 13.45 15.31
CA SER A 196 -6.15 12.32 15.36
C SER A 196 -4.86 12.67 14.65
N ALA A 197 -3.77 12.14 15.16
CA ALA A 197 -2.49 12.13 14.51
C ALA A 197 -1.85 10.77 14.81
N GLY A 198 -0.97 10.31 13.92
CA GLY A 198 -0.20 9.09 14.16
C GLY A 198 1.17 9.17 13.49
N ARG A 199 2.17 8.48 14.04
CA ARG A 199 3.57 8.55 13.58
C ARG A 199 3.71 8.29 12.08
N VAL A 200 2.93 7.36 11.52
CA VAL A 200 2.91 7.07 10.07
C VAL A 200 1.76 7.78 9.35
N GLN A 201 0.62 7.97 10.03
CA GLN A 201 -0.55 8.66 9.48
C GLN A 201 -0.22 10.10 9.06
N SER A 202 0.49 10.83 9.91
CA SER A 202 0.84 12.24 9.73
C SER A 202 1.80 12.50 8.55
N PRO A 203 2.98 11.86 8.44
CA PRO A 203 3.85 12.03 7.27
C PRO A 203 3.16 11.59 5.97
N THR A 204 2.31 10.57 6.02
CA THR A 204 1.51 10.14 4.85
C THR A 204 0.54 11.23 4.41
N LEU A 205 -0.15 11.88 5.36
CA LEU A 205 -1.05 13.00 5.06
C LEU A 205 -0.29 14.21 4.51
N ILE A 206 0.87 14.54 5.10
CA ILE A 206 1.74 15.64 4.65
C ILE A 206 2.12 15.44 3.19
N HIS A 207 2.63 14.26 2.85
CA HIS A 207 3.03 13.95 1.47
C HIS A 207 1.88 14.11 0.48
N VAL A 208 0.68 13.64 0.81
CA VAL A 208 -0.50 13.79 -0.06
C VAL A 208 -0.88 15.26 -0.23
N VAL A 209 -0.86 16.04 0.86
CA VAL A 209 -1.18 17.47 0.84
C VAL A 209 -0.16 18.26 0.02
N GLU A 210 1.13 18.03 0.23
CA GLU A 210 2.21 18.71 -0.50
C GLU A 210 2.16 18.41 -2.00
N ASN A 211 1.98 17.15 -2.37
CA ASN A 211 1.81 16.76 -3.77
C ASN A 211 0.57 17.39 -4.41
N GLU A 212 -0.54 17.48 -3.68
CA GLU A 212 -1.74 18.11 -4.22
C GLU A 212 -1.58 19.62 -4.34
N ILE A 213 -0.99 20.31 -3.35
CA ILE A 213 -0.72 21.75 -3.44
C ILE A 213 0.20 22.05 -4.63
N ALA A 214 1.28 21.29 -4.80
CA ALA A 214 2.18 21.42 -5.95
C ALA A 214 1.43 21.19 -7.27
N ARG A 215 0.50 20.23 -7.30
CA ARG A 215 -0.35 19.94 -8.47
C ARG A 215 -1.33 21.07 -8.76
N GLU A 216 -1.92 21.68 -7.75
CA GLU A 216 -2.91 22.76 -7.89
C GLU A 216 -2.26 24.11 -8.21
N LEU A 217 -0.97 24.28 -7.91
CA LEU A 217 -0.13 25.42 -8.30
C LEU A 217 0.62 25.21 -9.63
N TYR A 218 0.39 24.10 -10.33
CA TYR A 218 1.10 23.81 -11.58
C TYR A 218 0.56 24.65 -12.75
N ILE A 219 1.46 25.33 -13.47
CA ILE A 219 1.18 26.03 -14.72
C ILE A 219 2.01 25.36 -15.83
N PRO A 220 1.38 24.79 -16.87
CA PRO A 220 2.15 24.24 -17.99
C PRO A 220 2.88 25.35 -18.73
N LEU A 221 4.16 25.12 -19.05
CA LEU A 221 4.91 25.96 -19.98
C LEU A 221 4.75 25.43 -21.42
N PRO A 222 4.77 26.32 -22.43
CA PRO A 222 4.74 25.92 -23.83
C PRO A 222 6.11 25.36 -24.21
N VAL A 223 6.08 24.24 -24.93
CA VAL A 223 7.25 23.63 -25.53
C VAL A 223 6.93 23.22 -26.96
N TYR A 224 7.90 23.27 -27.85
CA TYR A 224 7.71 22.93 -29.25
C TYR A 224 8.41 21.63 -29.59
N ARG A 225 7.72 20.78 -30.36
CA ARG A 225 8.23 19.51 -30.87
C ARG A 225 7.97 19.41 -32.36
N VAL A 226 8.90 18.78 -33.07
CA VAL A 226 8.75 18.48 -34.49
C VAL A 226 8.12 17.10 -34.64
N ARG A 227 6.96 17.05 -35.29
CA ARG A 227 6.29 15.80 -35.66
C ARG A 227 6.47 15.54 -37.14
N VAL A 228 6.89 14.33 -37.46
CA VAL A 228 7.14 13.87 -38.82
C VAL A 228 6.16 12.74 -39.12
N LYS A 229 5.43 12.84 -40.23
CA LYS A 229 4.73 11.69 -40.80
C LYS A 229 5.62 11.08 -41.86
N ILE A 230 5.92 9.80 -41.67
CA ILE A 230 6.70 9.01 -42.62
C ILE A 230 5.87 7.85 -43.14
N LYS A 231 6.15 7.41 -44.35
CA LYS A 231 5.52 6.23 -44.96
C LYS A 231 6.58 5.15 -45.16
N ILE A 232 6.27 3.96 -44.65
CA ILE A 232 7.08 2.74 -44.80
C ILE A 232 6.14 1.67 -45.36
N GLY A 233 6.45 1.14 -46.55
CA GLY A 233 5.53 0.31 -47.30
C GLY A 233 4.17 1.00 -47.51
N ASN A 234 3.09 0.38 -47.04
CA ASN A 234 1.73 0.91 -47.12
C ASN A 234 1.23 1.63 -45.86
N GLU A 235 2.07 1.72 -44.82
CA GLU A 235 1.68 2.27 -43.53
C GLU A 235 2.32 3.64 -43.27
N THR A 236 1.55 4.53 -42.63
CA THR A 236 2.01 5.86 -42.21
C THR A 236 2.26 5.88 -40.71
N PHE A 237 3.46 6.29 -40.31
CA PHE A 237 3.86 6.46 -38.92
C PHE A 237 3.98 7.92 -38.57
N SER A 238 3.48 8.31 -37.39
CA SER A 238 3.63 9.66 -36.86
C SER A 238 4.69 9.65 -35.77
N LEU A 239 5.89 10.10 -36.10
CA LEU A 239 7.00 10.24 -35.19
C LEU A 239 6.97 11.63 -34.51
N SER A 240 7.30 11.66 -33.23
CA SER A 240 7.54 12.90 -32.49
C SER A 240 9.00 12.91 -32.09
N LEU A 241 9.84 13.58 -32.89
CA LEU A 241 11.28 13.54 -32.72
C LEU A 241 11.66 13.91 -31.28
N ASN A 242 12.62 13.18 -30.72
CA ASN A 242 13.04 13.31 -29.32
C ASN A 242 13.93 14.55 -29.09
N ARG A 243 13.44 15.72 -29.52
CA ARG A 243 14.04 17.03 -29.31
C ARG A 243 12.93 18.02 -28.98
N THR A 244 13.13 18.76 -27.91
CA THR A 244 12.18 19.78 -27.43
C THR A 244 12.84 21.15 -27.56
N PHE A 245 12.05 22.14 -27.97
CA PHE A 245 12.49 23.52 -28.16
C PHE A 245 11.64 24.44 -27.29
N GLU A 246 12.25 25.49 -26.76
CA GLU A 246 11.52 26.47 -25.96
C GLU A 246 10.81 27.51 -26.84
N TYR A 247 11.42 27.84 -27.97
CA TYR A 247 10.95 28.84 -28.92
C TYR A 247 10.45 28.19 -30.22
N LYS A 248 9.43 28.81 -30.83
CA LYS A 248 8.81 28.27 -32.05
C LYS A 248 9.76 28.35 -33.24
N GLU A 249 10.56 29.40 -33.30
CA GLU A 249 11.49 29.73 -34.37
C GLU A 249 12.56 28.63 -34.50
N GLU A 250 13.18 28.24 -33.39
CA GLU A 250 14.16 27.15 -33.32
C GLU A 250 13.56 25.81 -33.78
N ALA A 251 12.33 25.52 -33.36
CA ALA A 251 11.62 24.31 -33.79
C ALA A 251 11.30 24.34 -35.29
N GLN A 252 11.00 25.52 -35.85
CA GLN A 252 10.69 25.68 -37.27
C GLN A 252 11.94 25.55 -38.12
N GLU A 253 13.06 26.10 -37.69
CA GLU A 253 14.37 25.89 -38.33
C GLU A 253 14.73 24.41 -38.37
N PHE A 254 14.56 23.71 -37.24
CA PHE A 254 14.77 22.27 -37.17
C PHE A 254 13.80 21.49 -38.07
N ALA A 255 12.52 21.84 -38.08
CA ALA A 255 11.52 21.24 -38.96
C ALA A 255 11.85 21.42 -40.45
N ASN A 256 12.37 22.59 -40.84
CA ASN A 256 12.78 22.86 -42.21
C ASN A 256 13.99 22.00 -42.63
N LYS A 257 14.95 21.79 -41.71
CA LYS A 257 16.08 20.87 -41.92
C LYS A 257 15.57 19.43 -42.10
N ILE A 258 14.66 18.97 -41.24
CA ILE A 258 14.07 17.63 -41.34
C ILE A 258 13.28 17.44 -42.63
N LYS A 259 12.49 18.44 -43.06
CA LYS A 259 11.69 18.38 -44.30
C LYS A 259 12.55 18.19 -45.55
N LYS A 260 13.74 18.80 -45.57
CA LYS A 260 14.71 18.68 -46.66
C LYS A 260 15.59 17.44 -46.53
N SER A 261 15.53 16.75 -45.39
CA SER A 261 16.44 15.67 -45.09
C SER A 261 16.04 14.36 -45.77
N ARG A 262 17.03 13.57 -46.18
CA ARG A 262 16.83 12.19 -46.60
C ARG A 262 16.63 11.30 -45.37
N ALA A 263 15.44 10.73 -45.23
CA ALA A 263 15.15 9.72 -44.22
C ALA A 263 15.42 8.31 -44.77
N VAL A 264 16.14 7.49 -44.01
CA VAL A 264 16.44 6.10 -44.36
C VAL A 264 16.20 5.19 -43.17
N VAL A 265 15.93 3.92 -43.46
CA VAL A 265 16.08 2.85 -42.48
C VAL A 265 17.57 2.67 -42.24
N ASP A 266 18.04 3.09 -41.07
CA ASP A 266 19.45 2.98 -40.67
C ASP A 266 19.76 1.57 -40.17
N GLU A 267 18.82 0.98 -39.43
CA GLU A 267 18.98 -0.33 -38.80
C GLU A 267 17.63 -1.02 -38.58
N VAL A 268 17.59 -2.35 -38.77
CA VAL A 268 16.43 -3.18 -38.42
C VAL A 268 16.86 -4.28 -37.45
N ARG A 269 16.51 -4.12 -36.17
CA ARG A 269 16.78 -5.12 -35.14
C ARG A 269 15.56 -5.97 -34.88
N ILE A 270 15.68 -7.29 -35.04
CA ILE A 270 14.66 -8.25 -34.63
C ILE A 270 15.21 -9.06 -33.46
N GLU A 271 14.54 -8.96 -32.33
CA GLU A 271 14.93 -9.65 -31.10
C GLU A 271 13.80 -10.56 -30.63
N GLU A 272 14.11 -11.83 -30.41
CA GLU A 272 13.24 -12.73 -29.67
C GLU A 272 13.58 -12.62 -28.18
N LYS A 273 12.64 -12.08 -27.40
CA LYS A 273 12.83 -11.87 -25.95
C LYS A 273 11.72 -12.53 -25.15
N PRO A 274 12.05 -13.21 -24.03
CA PRO A 274 11.03 -13.71 -23.14
C PRO A 274 10.34 -12.54 -22.43
N LEU A 275 9.01 -12.50 -22.49
CA LEU A 275 8.21 -11.75 -21.54
C LEU A 275 8.01 -12.63 -20.31
N THR A 276 8.86 -12.38 -19.31
CA THR A 276 9.00 -13.23 -18.13
C THR A 276 7.68 -13.35 -17.35
N ARG A 277 7.26 -14.58 -17.05
CA ARG A 277 6.03 -14.90 -16.29
C ARG A 277 6.05 -14.27 -14.90
N PRO A 278 4.97 -13.80 -14.29
CA PRO A 278 5.05 -13.11 -13.01
C PRO A 278 5.56 -13.99 -11.85
N SER A 279 6.15 -13.40 -10.81
CA SER A 279 6.38 -14.07 -9.53
C SER A 279 5.08 -14.15 -8.69
N PRO A 280 5.01 -15.07 -7.71
CA PRO A 280 3.94 -15.11 -6.72
C PRO A 280 3.75 -13.78 -6.00
N PHE A 281 2.55 -13.56 -5.45
CA PHE A 281 2.24 -12.31 -4.76
C PHE A 281 2.91 -12.22 -3.40
N ASN A 282 3.43 -11.05 -3.06
CA ASN A 282 3.45 -10.60 -1.67
C ASN A 282 2.19 -9.74 -1.39
N LEU A 283 1.99 -9.26 -0.17
CA LEU A 283 0.77 -8.49 0.15
C LEU A 283 0.66 -7.19 -0.65
N GLY A 284 1.74 -6.44 -0.77
CA GLY A 284 1.76 -5.16 -1.48
C GLY A 284 1.47 -5.29 -2.98
N ASP A 285 1.90 -6.39 -3.60
CA ASP A 285 1.65 -6.69 -5.01
C ASP A 285 0.21 -7.17 -5.22
N LEU A 286 -0.32 -8.00 -4.30
CA LEU A 286 -1.72 -8.39 -4.31
C LEU A 286 -2.65 -7.18 -4.19
N GLN A 287 -2.36 -6.28 -3.24
CA GLN A 287 -3.12 -5.03 -3.05
C GLN A 287 -3.06 -4.14 -4.29
N ALA A 288 -1.90 -4.04 -4.93
CA ALA A 288 -1.74 -3.23 -6.13
C ALA A 288 -2.51 -3.80 -7.34
N GLU A 289 -2.37 -5.10 -7.61
CA GLU A 289 -3.06 -5.76 -8.71
C GLU A 289 -4.56 -5.84 -8.48
N ALA A 290 -5.02 -6.16 -7.26
CA ALA A 290 -6.45 -6.16 -6.94
C ALA A 290 -7.05 -4.75 -7.01
N GLY A 291 -6.31 -3.72 -6.63
CA GLY A 291 -6.76 -2.34 -6.82
C GLY A 291 -6.87 -1.94 -8.29
N ARG A 292 -5.92 -2.37 -9.14
CA ARG A 292 -5.94 -2.11 -10.59
C ARG A 292 -7.04 -2.88 -11.32
N ILE A 293 -7.21 -4.16 -11.00
CA ILE A 293 -8.07 -5.10 -11.74
C ILE A 293 -9.49 -5.13 -11.16
N LEU A 294 -9.61 -5.17 -9.83
CA LEU A 294 -10.88 -5.37 -9.12
C LEU A 294 -11.44 -4.08 -8.52
N GLY A 295 -10.63 -3.01 -8.46
CA GLY A 295 -11.02 -1.73 -7.85
C GLY A 295 -11.10 -1.80 -6.32
N TYR A 296 -10.48 -2.78 -5.68
CA TYR A 296 -10.53 -2.96 -4.22
C TYR A 296 -9.51 -2.05 -3.52
N SER A 297 -9.87 -1.52 -2.35
CA SER A 297 -8.91 -0.76 -1.54
C SER A 297 -7.90 -1.71 -0.88
N PRO A 298 -6.66 -1.27 -0.62
CA PRO A 298 -5.66 -2.14 0.00
C PRO A 298 -6.08 -2.81 1.31
N TYR A 299 -6.77 -2.07 2.18
CA TYR A 299 -7.30 -2.61 3.44
C TYR A 299 -8.37 -3.68 3.20
N TYR A 300 -9.24 -3.47 2.21
CA TYR A 300 -10.27 -4.45 1.87
C TYR A 300 -9.66 -5.73 1.28
N VAL A 301 -8.60 -5.60 0.47
CA VAL A 301 -7.83 -6.74 -0.06
C VAL A 301 -7.19 -7.55 1.06
N GLU A 302 -6.51 -6.89 2.01
CA GLU A 302 -5.90 -7.56 3.16
C GLU A 302 -6.94 -8.36 3.95
N ARG A 303 -8.09 -7.75 4.26
CA ARG A 303 -9.19 -8.41 4.98
C ARG A 303 -9.73 -9.64 4.25
N LEU A 304 -9.99 -9.52 2.95
CA LEU A 304 -10.46 -10.66 2.17
C LEU A 304 -9.41 -11.77 2.08
N ALA A 305 -8.13 -11.42 2.01
CA ALA A 305 -7.04 -12.39 2.03
C ALA A 305 -6.94 -13.09 3.39
N GLU A 306 -7.09 -12.36 4.51
CA GLU A 306 -7.16 -12.95 5.86
C GLU A 306 -8.34 -13.94 5.96
N GLU A 307 -9.52 -13.58 5.44
CA GLU A 307 -10.68 -14.48 5.39
C GLU A 307 -10.39 -15.75 4.58
N LEU A 308 -9.77 -15.63 3.40
CA LEU A 308 -9.37 -16.78 2.57
C LEU A 308 -8.33 -17.67 3.27
N TYR A 309 -7.39 -17.08 4.01
CA TYR A 309 -6.41 -17.81 4.80
C TYR A 309 -7.07 -18.55 5.96
N LEU A 310 -8.02 -17.92 6.68
CA LEU A 310 -8.79 -18.55 7.75
C LEU A 310 -9.68 -19.70 7.26
N ASP A 311 -10.13 -19.64 6.00
CA ASP A 311 -10.83 -20.74 5.33
C ASP A 311 -9.87 -21.87 4.91
N GLY A 312 -8.56 -21.63 4.99
CA GLY A 312 -7.49 -22.54 4.61
C GLY A 312 -7.27 -22.62 3.10
N LEU A 313 -7.70 -21.61 2.34
CA LEU A 313 -7.63 -21.59 0.87
C LEU A 313 -6.34 -20.98 0.33
N ILE A 314 -5.71 -20.09 1.09
CA ILE A 314 -4.42 -19.47 0.74
C ILE A 314 -3.42 -19.56 1.90
N SER A 315 -2.14 -19.39 1.60
CA SER A 315 -1.11 -19.15 2.60
C SER A 315 -1.30 -17.80 3.30
N TYR A 316 -0.62 -17.63 4.42
CA TYR A 316 -0.70 -16.43 5.24
C TYR A 316 -0.38 -15.17 4.42
N PRO A 317 -1.30 -14.18 4.37
CA PRO A 317 -1.21 -13.12 3.38
C PRO A 317 -0.29 -11.95 3.77
N ARG A 318 0.06 -11.80 5.05
CA ARG A 318 0.95 -10.72 5.51
C ARG A 318 2.40 -11.15 5.39
N THR A 319 2.89 -11.09 4.16
CA THR A 319 4.26 -11.47 3.78
C THR A 319 4.82 -10.45 2.80
N ASN A 320 6.12 -10.15 2.94
CA ASN A 320 6.87 -9.39 1.93
C ASN A 320 7.50 -10.30 0.86
N SER A 321 7.54 -11.62 1.08
CA SER A 321 8.16 -12.58 0.19
C SER A 321 7.43 -12.70 -1.14
N GLN A 322 8.21 -12.74 -2.21
CA GLN A 322 7.77 -13.15 -3.54
C GLN A 322 8.32 -14.54 -3.89
N LYS A 323 8.74 -15.31 -2.87
CA LYS A 323 9.36 -16.61 -3.01
C LYS A 323 8.51 -17.72 -2.39
N ILE A 324 8.47 -18.87 -3.03
CA ILE A 324 7.87 -20.09 -2.47
C ILE A 324 9.01 -21.10 -2.24
N PRO A 325 9.26 -21.55 -1.00
CA PRO A 325 10.38 -22.42 -0.70
C PRO A 325 10.16 -23.83 -1.24
N PRO A 326 11.24 -24.59 -1.51
CA PRO A 326 11.15 -25.96 -2.04
C PRO A 326 10.37 -26.94 -1.15
N SER A 327 10.19 -26.62 0.14
CA SER A 327 9.40 -27.43 1.07
C SER A 327 7.89 -27.42 0.79
N VAL A 328 7.40 -26.53 -0.09
CA VAL A 328 6.00 -26.47 -0.49
C VAL A 328 5.77 -27.40 -1.69
N ASP A 329 4.88 -28.38 -1.53
CA ASP A 329 4.54 -29.33 -2.60
C ASP A 329 3.62 -28.69 -3.67
N ILE A 330 4.25 -28.08 -4.67
CA ILE A 330 3.57 -27.43 -5.80
C ILE A 330 2.67 -28.41 -6.57
N LYS A 331 3.08 -29.68 -6.71
CA LYS A 331 2.33 -30.67 -7.48
C LYS A 331 1.01 -31.02 -6.77
N SER A 332 1.06 -31.21 -5.45
CA SER A 332 -0.13 -31.41 -4.63
C SER A 332 -1.10 -30.23 -4.72
N ILE A 333 -0.57 -28.99 -4.64
CA ILE A 333 -1.39 -27.76 -4.78
C ILE A 333 -2.10 -27.73 -6.13
N VAL A 334 -1.38 -27.94 -7.24
CA VAL A 334 -1.97 -27.91 -8.59
C VAL A 334 -3.05 -28.97 -8.76
N ASN A 335 -2.83 -30.18 -8.24
CA ASN A 335 -3.84 -31.25 -8.28
C ASN A 335 -5.07 -30.90 -7.44
N GLY A 336 -4.90 -30.38 -6.23
CA GLY A 336 -6.01 -29.95 -5.37
C GLY A 336 -6.86 -28.83 -6.00
N LEU A 337 -6.21 -27.92 -6.74
CA LEU A 337 -6.88 -26.84 -7.47
C LEU A 337 -7.83 -27.33 -8.57
N GLU A 338 -7.73 -28.57 -9.06
CA GLU A 338 -8.65 -29.09 -10.09
C GLU A 338 -10.11 -29.05 -9.64
N ALA A 339 -10.36 -29.23 -8.35
CA ALA A 339 -11.70 -29.19 -7.77
C ALA A 339 -12.37 -27.81 -7.92
N ASN A 340 -11.56 -26.74 -8.01
CA ASN A 340 -12.03 -25.36 -8.07
C ASN A 340 -11.80 -24.71 -9.45
N PHE A 341 -10.74 -25.10 -10.18
CA PHE A 341 -10.23 -24.44 -11.38
C PHE A 341 -9.78 -25.42 -12.47
N LYS A 342 -10.55 -26.50 -12.70
CA LYS A 342 -10.25 -27.58 -13.67
C LYS A 342 -9.65 -27.07 -15.01
N ASN A 343 -10.28 -26.07 -15.63
CA ASN A 343 -9.83 -25.54 -16.93
C ASN A 343 -8.45 -24.85 -16.85
N LEU A 344 -8.17 -24.08 -15.79
CA LEU A 344 -6.87 -23.44 -15.61
C LEU A 344 -5.78 -24.46 -15.29
N VAL A 345 -6.11 -25.52 -14.54
CA VAL A 345 -5.16 -26.61 -14.25
C VAL A 345 -4.84 -27.40 -15.52
N GLY A 346 -5.83 -27.71 -16.37
CA GLY A 346 -5.59 -28.34 -17.67
C GLY A 346 -4.66 -27.49 -18.55
N LEU A 347 -4.88 -26.17 -18.57
CA LEU A 347 -4.05 -25.24 -19.33
C LEU A 347 -2.60 -25.18 -18.81
N VAL A 348 -2.38 -25.04 -17.49
CA VAL A 348 -1.01 -25.00 -16.96
C VAL A 348 -0.28 -26.33 -17.19
N ARG A 349 -0.96 -27.48 -17.09
CA ARG A 349 -0.39 -28.80 -17.40
C ARG A 349 0.07 -28.89 -18.85
N ASN A 350 -0.75 -28.42 -19.80
CA ASN A 350 -0.37 -28.38 -21.22
C ASN A 350 0.83 -27.47 -21.48
N ILE A 351 0.86 -26.27 -20.88
CA ILE A 351 1.97 -25.31 -21.06
C ILE A 351 3.28 -25.86 -20.47
N THR A 352 3.21 -26.53 -19.33
CA THR A 352 4.39 -26.96 -18.55
C THR A 352 4.86 -28.37 -18.85
N LYS A 353 4.01 -29.19 -19.50
CA LYS A 353 4.17 -30.65 -19.61
C LYS A 353 4.25 -31.35 -18.25
N GLY A 354 3.63 -30.77 -17.22
CA GLY A 354 3.60 -31.31 -15.85
C GLY A 354 4.80 -30.93 -14.97
N GLU A 355 5.77 -30.16 -15.49
CA GLU A 355 6.92 -29.67 -14.73
C GLU A 355 6.69 -28.24 -14.21
N TYR A 356 6.48 -28.11 -12.91
CA TYR A 356 6.17 -26.83 -12.28
C TYR A 356 7.42 -26.20 -11.64
N ILE A 357 7.87 -25.07 -12.19
CA ILE A 357 9.02 -24.32 -11.66
C ILE A 357 8.59 -22.90 -11.32
N VAL A 358 8.52 -22.60 -10.02
CA VAL A 358 8.17 -21.26 -9.51
C VAL A 358 9.20 -20.25 -9.97
N ARG A 359 8.76 -19.19 -10.66
CA ARG A 359 9.59 -17.99 -10.83
C ARG A 359 9.66 -17.24 -9.50
N GLN A 360 10.76 -17.41 -8.79
CA GLN A 360 11.04 -16.65 -7.57
C GLN A 360 11.15 -15.15 -7.87
N GLY A 361 10.61 -14.32 -6.98
CA GLY A 361 10.81 -12.86 -7.03
C GLY A 361 12.05 -12.42 -6.26
N SER A 362 12.31 -11.10 -6.26
CA SER A 362 13.46 -10.49 -5.60
C SER A 362 13.27 -10.34 -4.09
N LYS A 363 12.05 -10.06 -3.64
CA LYS A 363 11.75 -9.80 -2.22
C LYS A 363 11.63 -11.12 -1.46
N ASP A 364 12.13 -11.09 -0.23
CA ASP A 364 12.15 -12.24 0.66
C ASP A 364 11.53 -11.91 2.01
N ASP A 365 11.09 -12.95 2.71
CA ASP A 365 10.60 -12.91 4.08
C ASP A 365 11.00 -14.25 4.71
N PRO A 366 11.96 -14.28 5.65
CA PRO A 366 12.46 -15.53 6.21
C PRO A 366 11.39 -16.36 6.93
N ALA A 367 10.33 -15.72 7.43
CA ALA A 367 9.27 -16.37 8.19
C ALA A 367 8.13 -16.88 7.30
N HIS A 368 7.85 -16.18 6.19
CA HIS A 368 6.69 -16.47 5.35
C HIS A 368 7.05 -16.66 3.88
N PRO A 369 6.54 -17.73 3.25
CA PRO A 369 6.52 -17.79 1.79
C PRO A 369 5.62 -16.69 1.23
N ALA A 370 5.66 -16.51 -0.08
CA ALA A 370 4.70 -15.71 -0.82
C ALA A 370 3.25 -16.21 -0.65
N ILE A 371 2.31 -15.40 -1.10
CA ILE A 371 0.88 -15.73 -1.12
C ILE A 371 0.61 -16.72 -2.27
N TYR A 372 0.15 -17.92 -1.91
CA TYR A 372 -0.21 -18.98 -2.86
C TYR A 372 -1.49 -19.71 -2.40
N PRO A 373 -2.26 -20.33 -3.30
CA PRO A 373 -3.40 -21.16 -2.91
C PRO A 373 -2.93 -22.49 -2.32
N THR A 374 -3.61 -22.99 -1.29
CA THR A 374 -3.23 -24.25 -0.61
C THR A 374 -3.59 -25.51 -1.40
N GLY A 375 -4.41 -25.39 -2.45
CA GLY A 375 -5.00 -26.53 -3.17
C GLY A 375 -6.25 -27.10 -2.50
N ASN A 376 -6.68 -26.58 -1.36
CA ASN A 376 -7.91 -27.04 -0.71
C ASN A 376 -9.16 -26.74 -1.56
N ARG A 377 -10.12 -27.67 -1.54
CA ARG A 377 -11.44 -27.47 -2.15
C ARG A 377 -12.20 -26.37 -1.41
N ILE A 378 -12.90 -25.52 -2.16
CA ILE A 378 -13.86 -24.59 -1.57
C ILE A 378 -15.05 -25.38 -1.02
N THR A 379 -15.19 -25.43 0.30
CA THR A 379 -16.29 -26.13 0.99
C THR A 379 -17.45 -25.20 1.35
N GLU A 380 -17.18 -23.91 1.56
CA GLU A 380 -18.17 -22.89 1.87
C GLU A 380 -18.32 -21.92 0.69
N LYS A 381 -19.54 -21.42 0.45
CA LYS A 381 -19.80 -20.49 -0.64
C LYS A 381 -19.09 -19.16 -0.39
N LEU A 382 -18.04 -18.88 -1.15
CA LEU A 382 -17.35 -17.59 -1.12
C LEU A 382 -18.25 -16.49 -1.69
N GLY A 383 -18.21 -15.31 -1.07
CA GLY A 383 -18.84 -14.12 -1.65
C GLY A 383 -18.16 -13.73 -2.97
N ILE A 384 -18.88 -13.07 -3.89
CA ILE A 384 -18.38 -12.73 -5.23
C ILE A 384 -17.03 -12.00 -5.17
N LYS A 385 -16.88 -11.05 -4.23
CA LYS A 385 -15.64 -10.27 -4.09
C LYS A 385 -14.47 -11.10 -3.55
N GLN A 386 -14.74 -11.96 -2.57
CA GLN A 386 -13.76 -12.88 -2.00
C GLN A 386 -13.30 -13.90 -3.05
N TYR A 387 -14.23 -14.46 -3.83
CA TYR A 387 -13.93 -15.37 -4.94
C TYR A 387 -13.05 -14.72 -6.01
N LYS A 388 -13.35 -13.47 -6.41
CA LYS A 388 -12.51 -12.73 -7.38
C LYS A 388 -11.08 -12.54 -6.88
N LEU A 389 -10.88 -12.28 -5.59
CA LEU A 389 -9.54 -12.19 -5.02
C LEU A 389 -8.83 -13.54 -5.00
N PHE A 390 -9.54 -14.61 -4.64
CA PHE A 390 -9.00 -15.97 -4.67
C PHE A 390 -8.60 -16.42 -6.09
N GLU A 391 -9.42 -16.11 -7.09
CA GLU A 391 -9.12 -16.34 -8.50
C GLU A 391 -7.87 -15.57 -8.93
N LEU A 392 -7.73 -14.30 -8.53
CA LEU A 392 -6.56 -13.49 -8.84
C LEU A 392 -5.27 -14.10 -8.27
N ILE A 393 -5.30 -14.51 -7.00
CA ILE A 393 -4.17 -15.20 -6.33
C ILE A 393 -3.84 -16.50 -7.07
N THR A 394 -4.86 -17.31 -7.38
CA THR A 394 -4.68 -18.60 -8.04
C THR A 394 -4.09 -18.45 -9.44
N ARG A 395 -4.61 -17.51 -10.25
CA ARG A 395 -4.07 -17.23 -11.59
C ARG A 395 -2.63 -16.74 -11.54
N ARG A 396 -2.28 -15.88 -10.57
CA ARG A 396 -0.91 -15.40 -10.38
C ARG A 396 0.03 -16.55 -10.04
N PHE A 397 -0.36 -17.40 -9.11
CA PHE A 397 0.40 -18.59 -8.74
C PHE A 397 0.60 -19.53 -9.93
N LEU A 398 -0.47 -19.90 -10.64
CA LEU A 398 -0.38 -20.78 -11.82
C LEU A 398 0.47 -20.17 -12.94
N ALA A 399 0.36 -18.86 -13.18
CA ALA A 399 1.23 -18.16 -14.11
C ALA A 399 2.71 -18.23 -13.69
N SER A 400 3.00 -18.10 -12.40
CA SER A 400 4.38 -18.13 -11.88
C SER A 400 5.09 -19.47 -12.02
N ILE A 401 4.33 -20.57 -12.02
CA ILE A 401 4.86 -21.94 -12.21
C ILE A 401 4.81 -22.41 -13.66
N SER A 402 4.33 -21.55 -14.57
CA SER A 402 4.19 -21.87 -15.99
C SER A 402 5.47 -21.58 -16.79
N ARG A 403 5.34 -21.18 -18.06
CA ARG A 403 6.44 -20.79 -18.94
C ARG A 403 6.32 -19.33 -19.33
N ASP A 404 7.46 -18.70 -19.60
CA ASP A 404 7.50 -17.33 -20.09
C ASP A 404 6.77 -17.23 -21.44
N ALA A 405 6.20 -16.06 -21.72
CA ALA A 405 5.71 -15.76 -23.05
C ALA A 405 6.92 -15.39 -23.92
N ILE A 406 6.86 -15.63 -25.22
CA ILE A 406 7.94 -15.29 -26.15
C ILE A 406 7.45 -14.20 -27.09
N MET A 407 8.13 -13.06 -27.06
CA MET A 407 7.85 -11.88 -27.88
C MET A 407 8.91 -11.73 -28.95
N ILE A 408 8.48 -11.41 -30.16
CA ILE A 408 9.36 -10.90 -31.21
C ILE A 408 9.20 -9.38 -31.20
N THR A 409 10.27 -8.65 -30.90
CA THR A 409 10.31 -7.19 -30.97
C THR A 409 11.12 -6.78 -32.18
N GLN A 410 10.50 -6.04 -33.10
CA GLN A 410 11.18 -5.43 -34.22
C GLN A 410 11.34 -3.94 -33.94
N LYS A 411 12.59 -3.48 -33.93
CA LYS A 411 12.97 -2.07 -33.81
C LYS A 411 13.53 -1.61 -35.14
N ILE A 412 12.92 -0.57 -35.70
CA ILE A 412 13.33 0.03 -36.98
C ILE A 412 13.81 1.44 -36.65
N ILE A 413 15.11 1.68 -36.83
CA ILE A 413 15.74 2.97 -36.57
C ILE A 413 15.69 3.78 -37.86
N ILE A 414 15.03 4.93 -37.80
CA ILE A 414 14.92 5.86 -38.92
C ILE A 414 15.90 7.00 -38.69
N ARG A 415 16.85 7.19 -39.61
CA ARG A 415 17.85 8.26 -39.56
C ARG A 415 17.54 9.35 -40.57
N PHE A 416 17.56 10.60 -40.11
CA PHE A 416 17.46 11.80 -40.94
C PHE A 416 18.88 12.32 -41.21
N LYS A 417 19.46 11.96 -42.37
CA LYS A 417 20.91 12.05 -42.63
C LYS A 417 21.49 13.46 -42.49
N ASP A 418 20.71 14.48 -42.80
CA ASP A 418 21.18 15.87 -42.88
C ASP A 418 21.09 16.62 -41.54
N VAL A 419 20.55 15.97 -40.50
CA VAL A 419 20.28 16.60 -39.19
C VAL A 419 20.79 15.74 -38.02
N ASP A 420 21.53 14.67 -38.32
CA ASP A 420 22.08 13.68 -37.39
C ASP A 420 21.15 13.36 -36.20
N ILE A 421 19.91 13.01 -36.53
CA ILE A 421 18.91 12.56 -35.57
C ILE A 421 18.29 11.26 -36.05
N SER A 422 17.95 10.40 -35.11
CA SER A 422 17.18 9.19 -35.35
C SER A 422 15.95 9.11 -34.46
N ASP A 423 14.99 8.29 -34.87
CA ASP A 423 13.83 7.90 -34.08
C ASP A 423 13.56 6.41 -34.28
N GLU A 424 12.81 5.79 -33.36
CA GLU A 424 12.59 4.34 -33.33
C GLU A 424 11.10 4.01 -33.55
N ILE A 425 10.82 3.12 -34.51
CA ILE A 425 9.54 2.42 -34.60
C ILE A 425 9.71 1.05 -33.95
N THR A 426 8.88 0.75 -32.95
CA THR A 426 8.82 -0.57 -32.31
C THR A 426 7.53 -1.30 -32.68
N ARG A 427 7.65 -2.52 -33.21
CA ARG A 427 6.56 -3.50 -33.36
C ARG A 427 6.79 -4.69 -32.43
N GLN A 428 5.70 -5.29 -31.95
CA GLN A 428 5.75 -6.47 -31.09
C GLN A 428 4.78 -7.52 -31.60
N LYS A 429 5.24 -8.76 -31.73
CA LYS A 429 4.43 -9.93 -32.10
C LYS A 429 4.57 -11.03 -31.07
N ILE A 430 3.47 -11.67 -30.69
CA ILE A 430 3.48 -12.78 -29.74
C ILE A 430 3.79 -14.07 -30.49
N LYS A 431 4.98 -14.64 -30.26
CA LYS A 431 5.36 -15.97 -30.80
C LYS A 431 4.76 -17.10 -29.98
N PHE A 432 4.76 -16.96 -28.65
CA PHE A 432 4.19 -17.93 -27.72
C PHE A 432 3.55 -17.22 -26.52
N LYS A 433 2.26 -17.49 -26.25
CA LYS A 433 1.51 -16.79 -25.21
C LYS A 433 1.91 -17.16 -23.78
N GLY A 434 2.43 -18.38 -23.54
CA GLY A 434 2.86 -18.83 -22.22
C GLY A 434 1.88 -18.46 -21.09
N TRP A 435 2.42 -17.86 -20.03
CA TRP A 435 1.68 -17.40 -18.85
C TRP A 435 0.53 -16.41 -19.13
N LEU A 436 0.52 -15.70 -20.26
CA LEU A 436 -0.55 -14.74 -20.60
C LEU A 436 -1.92 -15.42 -20.72
N LEU A 437 -1.96 -16.71 -21.04
CA LEU A 437 -3.19 -17.50 -21.06
C LEU A 437 -3.76 -17.76 -19.65
N LEU A 438 -2.89 -17.79 -18.64
CA LEU A 438 -3.27 -18.05 -17.24
C LEU A 438 -3.62 -16.75 -16.50
N TYR A 439 -2.92 -15.66 -16.81
CA TYR A 439 -3.09 -14.34 -16.19
C TYR A 439 -3.45 -13.26 -17.23
N PRO A 440 -4.73 -13.20 -17.66
CA PRO A 440 -5.19 -12.37 -18.78
C PRO A 440 -5.33 -10.88 -18.41
N TYR A 441 -4.71 -10.43 -17.31
CA TYR A 441 -4.78 -9.05 -16.82
C TYR A 441 -3.62 -8.18 -17.31
N HIS A 442 -2.74 -8.75 -18.13
CA HIS A 442 -1.63 -8.08 -18.80
C HIS A 442 -1.91 -8.04 -20.31
N SER A 443 -2.06 -6.84 -20.85
CA SER A 443 -2.27 -6.62 -22.28
C SER A 443 -0.92 -6.33 -22.95
N VAL A 444 -0.65 -7.04 -24.04
CA VAL A 444 0.54 -6.87 -24.86
C VAL A 444 0.08 -6.56 -26.28
N LYS A 445 0.79 -5.69 -26.99
CA LYS A 445 0.55 -5.46 -28.41
C LYS A 445 0.95 -6.73 -29.19
N ASP A 446 0.11 -7.09 -30.16
CA ASP A 446 0.34 -8.21 -31.06
C ASP A 446 0.06 -7.69 -32.47
N GLU A 447 1.13 -7.26 -33.13
CA GLU A 447 1.11 -6.58 -34.41
C GLU A 447 1.95 -7.38 -35.41
N GLU A 448 1.59 -7.31 -36.70
CA GLU A 448 2.44 -7.86 -37.74
C GLU A 448 3.74 -7.07 -37.85
N LEU A 449 4.83 -7.78 -38.17
CA LEU A 449 6.13 -7.19 -38.41
C LEU A 449 6.14 -6.55 -39.80
N LEU A 450 6.92 -5.49 -39.96
CA LEU A 450 7.09 -4.82 -41.25
C LEU A 450 8.21 -5.51 -42.03
N ASP A 451 7.98 -5.76 -43.31
CA ASP A 451 9.03 -6.18 -44.23
C ASP A 451 9.78 -4.94 -44.73
N VAL A 452 10.93 -4.66 -44.12
CA VAL A 452 11.77 -3.48 -44.40
C VAL A 452 13.24 -3.88 -44.36
N LYS A 453 14.07 -3.21 -45.17
CA LYS A 453 15.51 -3.48 -45.24
C LYS A 453 16.34 -2.27 -44.84
N GLU A 454 17.53 -2.52 -44.30
CA GLU A 454 18.51 -1.47 -44.05
C GLU A 454 18.89 -0.76 -45.35
N GLY A 455 19.03 0.56 -45.27
CA GLY A 455 19.29 1.42 -46.42
C GLY A 455 18.04 1.81 -47.23
N GLU A 456 16.87 1.24 -46.94
CA GLU A 456 15.62 1.59 -47.62
C GLU A 456 15.25 3.06 -47.37
N GLU A 457 14.88 3.77 -48.44
CA GLU A 457 14.44 5.15 -48.32
C GLU A 457 13.04 5.25 -47.72
N VAL A 458 12.88 6.17 -46.78
CA VAL A 458 11.61 6.41 -46.10
C VAL A 458 11.03 7.72 -46.57
N LYS A 459 9.82 7.68 -47.12
CA LYS A 459 9.15 8.87 -47.61
C LYS A 459 8.64 9.73 -46.45
N ILE A 460 9.14 10.96 -46.34
CA ILE A 460 8.58 11.99 -45.46
C ILE A 460 7.33 12.57 -46.12
N GLU A 461 6.15 12.33 -45.56
CA GLU A 461 4.88 12.86 -46.08
C GLU A 461 4.63 14.29 -45.60
N SER A 462 4.93 14.57 -44.34
CA SER A 462 4.79 15.92 -43.79
C SER A 462 5.64 16.12 -42.53
N VAL A 463 6.05 17.37 -42.31
CA VAL A 463 6.73 17.81 -41.10
C VAL A 463 5.93 18.97 -40.53
N SER A 464 5.65 18.94 -39.22
CA SER A 464 4.90 19.99 -38.54
C SER A 464 5.52 20.30 -37.19
N VAL A 465 5.57 21.59 -36.86
CA VAL A 465 5.88 22.04 -35.50
C VAL A 465 4.58 22.01 -34.71
N LYS A 466 4.59 21.32 -33.56
CA LYS A 466 3.48 21.36 -32.61
C LYS A 466 3.94 21.98 -31.30
N MET A 467 3.15 22.94 -30.83
CA MET A 467 3.23 23.42 -29.46
C MET A 467 2.51 22.42 -28.56
N ASP A 468 3.26 21.78 -27.68
CA ASP A 468 2.76 20.96 -26.60
C ASP A 468 2.89 21.74 -25.27
N LEU A 469 2.15 21.27 -24.26
CA LEU A 469 2.22 21.83 -22.91
C LEU A 469 2.97 20.88 -22.00
N ALA A 470 3.96 21.41 -21.27
CA ALA A 470 4.69 20.65 -20.28
C ALA A 470 3.73 19.98 -19.29
N LYS A 471 4.05 18.74 -18.91
CA LYS A 471 3.24 17.96 -17.96
C LYS A 471 3.81 18.13 -16.55
N PRO A 472 2.96 18.11 -15.51
CA PRO A 472 3.44 18.15 -14.14
C PRO A 472 4.23 16.89 -13.79
N ASP A 473 5.33 17.07 -13.07
CA ASP A 473 6.10 15.94 -12.51
C ASP A 473 5.36 15.25 -11.37
N VAL A 474 4.51 16.00 -10.66
CA VAL A 474 3.67 15.49 -9.58
C VAL A 474 2.42 14.79 -10.13
N LYS A 475 2.20 13.55 -9.67
CA LYS A 475 1.01 12.76 -9.99
C LYS A 475 0.10 12.72 -8.77
N ARG A 476 -1.21 12.84 -9.02
CA ARG A 476 -2.21 12.56 -8.00
C ARG A 476 -2.21 11.06 -7.71
N TYR A 477 -2.39 10.71 -6.45
CA TYR A 477 -2.44 9.32 -6.01
C TYR A 477 -3.85 8.76 -6.06
N ASN A 478 -3.96 7.48 -6.41
CA ASN A 478 -5.02 6.61 -5.90
C ASN A 478 -4.51 5.85 -4.66
N LYS A 479 -5.37 5.07 -4.00
CA LYS A 479 -5.00 4.30 -2.79
C LYS A 479 -3.83 3.33 -3.02
N VAL A 480 -3.73 2.74 -4.23
CA VAL A 480 -2.64 1.82 -4.59
C VAL A 480 -1.31 2.55 -4.73
N GLN A 481 -1.30 3.67 -5.43
CA GLN A 481 -0.07 4.45 -5.63
C GLN A 481 0.41 5.06 -4.31
N LEU A 482 -0.50 5.49 -3.44
CA LEU A 482 -0.15 5.95 -2.09
C LEU A 482 0.48 4.80 -1.28
N LEU A 483 -0.09 3.61 -1.33
CA LEU A 483 0.49 2.43 -0.67
C LEU A 483 1.88 2.09 -1.19
N LYS A 484 2.10 2.13 -2.51
CA LYS A 484 3.43 1.89 -3.10
C LYS A 484 4.43 2.97 -2.71
N TRP A 485 4.00 4.21 -2.59
CA TRP A 485 4.85 5.27 -2.04
C TRP A 485 5.21 4.99 -0.58
N MET A 486 4.26 4.60 0.27
CA MET A 486 4.54 4.23 1.67
C MET A 486 5.53 3.04 1.75
N GLU A 487 5.38 2.04 0.87
CA GLU A 487 6.30 0.91 0.78
C GLU A 487 7.72 1.35 0.37
N THR A 488 7.85 2.22 -0.63
CA THR A 488 9.15 2.70 -1.14
C THR A 488 9.84 3.63 -0.13
N SER A 489 9.07 4.40 0.62
CA SER A 489 9.57 5.32 1.65
C SER A 489 9.75 4.66 3.02
N ASN A 490 9.61 3.33 3.11
CA ASN A 490 9.70 2.56 4.36
C ASN A 490 8.80 3.12 5.49
N LEU A 491 7.54 3.47 5.16
CA LEU A 491 6.56 4.01 6.10
C LEU A 491 5.52 2.95 6.48
N GLY A 492 5.58 2.50 7.73
CA GLY A 492 4.77 1.39 8.24
C GLY A 492 5.12 0.05 7.57
N THR A 493 4.39 -1.00 7.95
CA THR A 493 4.56 -2.37 7.45
C THR A 493 3.50 -2.74 6.41
N GLU A 494 3.71 -3.82 5.66
CA GLU A 494 2.73 -4.38 4.72
C GLU A 494 1.37 -4.63 5.38
N ALA A 495 1.35 -5.03 6.64
CA ALA A 495 0.14 -5.23 7.44
C ALA A 495 -0.58 -3.93 7.86
N THR A 496 0.12 -2.79 7.95
CA THR A 496 -0.44 -1.56 8.56
C THR A 496 -0.77 -0.45 7.56
N ARG A 497 -0.07 -0.38 6.42
CA ARG A 497 -0.24 0.67 5.40
C ARG A 497 -1.69 0.82 4.93
N GLY A 498 -2.36 -0.30 4.62
CA GLY A 498 -3.75 -0.28 4.16
C GLY A 498 -4.70 0.35 5.19
N LYS A 499 -4.57 -0.04 6.46
CA LYS A 499 -5.37 0.48 7.57
C LYS A 499 -5.09 1.96 7.85
N ILE A 500 -3.84 2.40 7.74
CA ILE A 500 -3.45 3.81 7.89
C ILE A 500 -4.12 4.67 6.80
N ILE A 501 -4.07 4.21 5.55
CA ILE A 501 -4.76 4.90 4.44
C ILE A 501 -6.25 5.02 4.74
N GLU A 502 -6.94 3.94 5.10
CA GLU A 502 -8.38 4.01 5.45
C GLU A 502 -8.66 4.93 6.65
N THR A 503 -7.77 4.96 7.63
CA THR A 503 -7.90 5.85 8.79
C THR A 503 -7.92 7.33 8.37
N LEU A 504 -7.09 7.73 7.39
CA LEU A 504 -7.09 9.09 6.85
C LEU A 504 -8.42 9.48 6.19
N PHE A 505 -9.11 8.53 5.55
CA PHE A 505 -10.45 8.75 4.99
C PHE A 505 -11.51 8.80 6.09
N ASN A 506 -11.49 7.85 7.03
CA ASN A 506 -12.46 7.78 8.13
C ASN A 506 -12.41 9.03 9.02
N ARG A 507 -11.22 9.62 9.18
CA ARG A 507 -11.00 10.88 9.92
C ARG A 507 -11.27 12.14 9.10
N LYS A 508 -11.76 11.99 7.85
CA LYS A 508 -12.08 13.08 6.92
C LYS A 508 -10.89 14.00 6.60
N TYR A 509 -9.66 13.50 6.68
CA TYR A 509 -8.47 14.23 6.24
C TYR A 509 -8.25 14.07 4.74
N LEU A 510 -8.57 12.89 4.21
CA LEU A 510 -8.57 12.60 2.79
C LEU A 510 -10.00 12.29 2.29
N SER A 511 -10.22 12.58 1.03
CA SER A 511 -11.44 12.27 0.28
C SER A 511 -11.08 11.66 -1.07
N GLN A 512 -12.03 10.97 -1.70
CA GLN A 512 -11.80 10.32 -2.99
C GLN A 512 -12.83 10.78 -4.02
N LYS A 513 -12.36 11.14 -5.22
CA LYS A 513 -13.22 11.46 -6.37
C LYS A 513 -12.71 10.73 -7.61
N ARG A 514 -13.57 9.89 -8.20
CA ARG A 514 -13.25 9.06 -9.39
C ARG A 514 -11.92 8.29 -9.24
N GLY A 515 -11.73 7.61 -8.10
CA GLY A 515 -10.52 6.83 -7.82
C GLY A 515 -9.33 7.64 -7.29
N THR A 516 -9.30 8.96 -7.49
CA THR A 516 -8.19 9.84 -7.10
C THR A 516 -8.38 10.40 -5.70
N ILE A 517 -7.31 10.48 -4.92
CA ILE A 517 -7.26 11.01 -3.55
C ILE A 517 -7.09 12.52 -3.59
N TYR A 518 -7.82 13.22 -2.73
CA TYR A 518 -7.69 14.66 -2.50
C TYR A 518 -7.68 14.95 -0.99
N PRO A 519 -6.82 15.84 -0.49
CA PRO A 519 -6.93 16.33 0.87
C PRO A 519 -8.20 17.17 1.04
N THR A 520 -8.81 17.09 2.21
CA THR A 520 -9.89 18.00 2.61
C THR A 520 -9.28 19.29 3.15
N SER A 521 -10.08 20.36 3.28
CA SER A 521 -9.61 21.60 3.90
C SER A 521 -9.14 21.38 5.35
N LEU A 522 -9.78 20.46 6.09
CA LEU A 522 -9.31 20.03 7.41
C LEU A 522 -7.94 19.32 7.31
N GLY A 523 -7.76 18.41 6.34
CA GLY A 523 -6.48 17.74 6.11
C GLY A 523 -5.34 18.72 5.80
N ILE A 524 -5.60 19.74 4.97
CA ILE A 524 -4.64 20.80 4.67
C ILE A 524 -4.27 21.57 5.94
N VAL A 525 -5.26 22.05 6.70
CA VAL A 525 -4.99 22.82 7.92
C VAL A 525 -4.27 21.99 8.99
N ILE A 526 -4.60 20.70 9.13
CA ILE A 526 -3.87 19.79 10.01
C ILE A 526 -2.40 19.69 9.58
N VAL A 527 -2.12 19.53 8.29
CA VAL A 527 -0.74 19.50 7.78
C VAL A 527 -0.01 20.80 8.06
N GLU A 528 -0.65 21.95 7.88
CA GLU A 528 -0.03 23.23 8.21
C GLU A 528 0.32 23.31 9.70
N VAL A 529 -0.61 22.95 10.59
CA VAL A 529 -0.35 22.92 12.04
C VAL A 529 0.80 21.96 12.36
N LEU A 530 0.83 20.78 11.75
CA LEU A 530 1.90 19.80 11.97
C LEU A 530 3.25 20.33 11.49
N LYS A 531 3.31 21.01 10.34
CA LYS A 531 4.56 21.59 9.82
C LYS A 531 5.03 22.81 10.60
N ASP A 532 4.11 23.67 11.02
CA ASP A 532 4.41 24.92 11.70
C ASP A 532 4.87 24.67 13.15
N TYR A 533 4.32 23.65 13.82
CA TYR A 533 4.51 23.44 15.27
C TYR A 533 5.09 22.07 15.66
N PHE A 534 5.11 21.09 14.75
CA PHE A 534 5.56 19.71 15.01
C PHE A 534 6.44 19.15 13.87
N LYS A 535 7.24 20.02 13.24
CA LYS A 535 7.94 19.74 11.98
C LYS A 535 8.70 18.42 11.99
N ASP A 536 9.61 18.20 12.94
CA ASP A 536 10.48 17.01 12.84
C ASP A 536 9.74 15.73 13.28
N LEU A 537 8.74 15.83 14.17
CA LEU A 537 7.85 14.70 14.50
C LEU A 537 7.08 14.13 13.31
N THR A 538 7.00 14.88 12.22
CA THR A 538 6.22 14.51 11.04
C THR A 538 7.05 14.38 9.77
N SER A 539 8.37 14.36 9.91
CA SER A 539 9.29 14.11 8.80
C SER A 539 9.28 12.63 8.37
N ILE A 540 9.37 12.41 7.06
CA ILE A 540 9.47 11.05 6.48
C ILE A 540 10.73 10.34 6.98
N GLU A 541 11.84 11.07 7.08
CA GLU A 541 13.14 10.55 7.50
C GLU A 541 13.11 10.01 8.94
N LEU A 542 12.60 10.76 9.91
CA LEU A 542 12.51 10.28 11.29
C LEU A 542 11.54 9.09 11.42
N THR A 543 10.44 9.09 10.66
CA THR A 543 9.53 7.95 10.67
C THR A 543 10.17 6.70 10.06
N SER A 544 10.92 6.82 8.96
CA SER A 544 11.67 5.70 8.36
C SER A 544 12.75 5.17 9.29
N LYS A 545 13.55 6.06 9.90
CA LYS A 545 14.59 5.69 10.86
C LYS A 545 14.02 4.97 12.08
N MET A 546 12.83 5.38 12.54
CA MET A 546 12.11 4.68 13.60
C MET A 546 11.65 3.27 13.15
N GLU A 547 11.21 3.10 11.90
CA GLU A 547 10.90 1.76 11.35
C GLU A 547 12.14 0.86 11.31
N GLU A 548 13.30 1.40 10.93
CA GLU A 548 14.58 0.68 10.96
C GLU A 548 14.94 0.24 12.38
N LYS A 549 14.87 1.14 13.37
CA LYS A 549 15.10 0.81 14.78
C LYS A 549 14.14 -0.28 15.30
N LEU A 550 12.86 -0.22 14.92
CA LEU A 550 11.90 -1.26 15.29
C LEU A 550 12.27 -2.62 14.67
N ASN A 551 12.87 -2.64 13.47
CA ASN A 551 13.39 -3.86 12.86
C ASN A 551 14.70 -4.32 13.52
N GLU A 552 15.56 -3.42 13.99
CA GLU A 552 16.78 -3.77 14.74
C GLU A 552 16.49 -4.53 16.04
N ILE A 553 15.30 -4.35 16.63
CA ILE A 553 14.82 -5.16 17.76
C ILE A 553 14.63 -6.64 17.35
N LEU A 554 14.21 -6.92 16.11
CA LEU A 554 14.09 -8.30 15.61
C LEU A 554 15.44 -9.02 15.58
N ASP A 555 16.50 -8.26 15.26
CA ASP A 555 17.88 -8.73 15.23
C ASP A 555 18.55 -8.74 16.63
N GLY A 556 17.88 -8.20 17.66
CA GLY A 556 18.44 -8.04 19.01
C GLY A 556 19.51 -6.95 19.13
N LYS A 557 19.58 -6.02 18.15
CA LYS A 557 20.54 -4.91 18.13
C LYS A 557 20.07 -3.67 18.89
N GLU A 558 18.76 -3.60 19.18
CA GLU A 558 18.12 -2.47 19.85
C GLU A 558 17.10 -2.98 20.88
N THR A 559 16.75 -2.15 21.86
CA THR A 559 15.87 -2.49 22.99
C THR A 559 14.54 -1.76 22.94
N VAL A 560 13.51 -2.33 23.58
CA VAL A 560 12.20 -1.68 23.73
C VAL A 560 12.35 -0.37 24.50
N GLU A 561 13.13 -0.40 25.59
CA GLU A 561 13.35 0.74 26.48
C GLU A 561 14.10 1.86 25.76
N GLY A 562 15.14 1.55 24.98
CA GLY A 562 15.91 2.51 24.20
C GLY A 562 15.05 3.28 23.20
N VAL A 563 14.30 2.55 22.37
CA VAL A 563 13.43 3.14 21.35
C VAL A 563 12.29 3.97 21.95
N VAL A 564 11.70 3.51 23.06
CA VAL A 564 10.66 4.25 23.78
C VAL A 564 11.23 5.52 24.42
N ALA A 565 12.41 5.45 25.05
CA ALA A 565 13.07 6.60 25.66
C ALA A 565 13.41 7.68 24.63
N GLU A 566 13.98 7.29 23.48
CA GLU A 566 14.26 8.19 22.35
C GLU A 566 12.99 8.88 21.84
N THR A 567 11.90 8.13 21.70
CA THR A 567 10.60 8.69 21.31
C THR A 567 10.09 9.72 22.33
N ILE A 568 10.16 9.40 23.62
CA ILE A 568 9.73 10.31 24.70
C ILE A 568 10.58 11.59 24.70
N ASN A 569 11.90 11.47 24.60
CA ASN A 569 12.81 12.61 24.56
C ASN A 569 12.51 13.52 23.36
N THR A 570 12.28 12.92 22.19
CA THR A 570 11.89 13.66 20.99
C THR A 570 10.58 14.42 21.21
N LEU A 571 9.56 13.78 21.78
CA LEU A 571 8.26 14.42 22.03
C LEU A 571 8.32 15.54 23.07
N ARG A 572 9.12 15.40 24.12
CA ARG A 572 9.28 16.45 25.16
C ARG A 572 9.71 17.78 24.55
N ILE A 573 10.67 17.77 23.64
CA ILE A 573 11.18 18.98 22.96
C ILE A 573 10.04 19.79 22.30
N TYR A 574 9.05 19.12 21.69
CA TYR A 574 7.91 19.82 21.06
C TYR A 574 6.82 20.19 22.06
N LEU A 575 6.57 19.33 23.04
CA LEU A 575 5.52 19.56 24.03
C LEU A 575 5.90 20.67 25.02
N ASP A 576 7.19 20.91 25.25
CA ASP A 576 7.67 22.05 26.05
C ASP A 576 7.33 23.39 25.36
N ASN A 577 7.42 23.44 24.03
CA ASN A 577 7.06 24.61 23.23
C ASN A 577 5.56 24.71 22.93
N TYR A 578 4.79 23.64 23.16
CA TYR A 578 3.37 23.59 22.78
C TYR A 578 2.54 24.69 23.45
N ASN A 579 2.77 24.98 24.73
CA ASN A 579 1.99 26.01 25.44
C ASN A 579 2.12 27.40 24.81
N LYS A 580 3.27 27.73 24.21
CA LYS A 580 3.50 29.00 23.51
C LYS A 580 2.62 29.16 22.27
N TYR A 581 2.33 28.06 21.58
CA TYR A 581 1.61 28.05 20.30
C TYR A 581 0.19 27.51 20.41
N LYS A 582 -0.21 27.01 21.57
CA LYS A 582 -1.47 26.32 21.84
C LYS A 582 -2.68 27.09 21.32
N ASP A 583 -2.81 28.37 21.65
CA ASP A 583 -3.99 29.15 21.24
C ASP A 583 -3.97 29.46 19.75
N GLN A 584 -2.80 29.66 19.14
CA GLN A 584 -2.67 29.86 17.68
C GLN A 584 -3.10 28.61 16.91
N ILE A 585 -2.64 27.43 17.37
CA ILE A 585 -3.06 26.13 16.86
C ILE A 585 -4.58 25.99 17.01
N GLY A 586 -5.09 26.29 18.20
CA GLY A 586 -6.50 26.20 18.55
C GLY A 586 -7.39 27.03 17.65
N ILE A 587 -7.03 28.30 17.43
CA ILE A 587 -7.77 29.23 16.56
C ILE A 587 -7.78 28.72 15.12
N LYS A 588 -6.63 28.32 14.58
CA LYS A 588 -6.49 27.84 13.21
C LYS A 588 -7.37 26.61 12.94
N LEU A 589 -7.40 25.67 13.87
CA LEU A 589 -8.25 24.47 13.81
C LEU A 589 -9.73 24.80 14.05
N ALA A 590 -10.05 25.66 15.02
CA ALA A 590 -11.43 26.03 15.34
C ALA A 590 -12.14 26.70 14.16
N LYS A 591 -11.42 27.54 13.40
CA LYS A 591 -11.91 28.16 12.17
C LYS A 591 -12.33 27.10 11.15
N ILE A 592 -11.42 26.19 10.76
CA ILE A 592 -11.73 25.21 9.71
C ILE A 592 -12.79 24.19 10.13
N LEU A 593 -12.91 23.93 11.45
CA LEU A 593 -13.96 23.08 12.03
C LEU A 593 -15.32 23.79 12.14
N GLY A 594 -15.43 25.07 11.76
CA GLY A 594 -16.66 25.85 11.83
C GLY A 594 -17.06 26.26 13.24
N LEU A 595 -16.13 26.21 14.20
CA LEU A 595 -16.36 26.57 15.60
C LEU A 595 -16.09 28.06 15.87
N MET A 596 -15.37 28.73 14.98
CA MET A 596 -15.12 30.16 14.99
C MET A 596 -15.38 30.74 13.61
N LYS A 597 -15.88 31.99 13.56
CA LYS A 597 -16.01 32.73 12.31
C LYS A 597 -14.64 33.21 11.84
N TYR A 598 -14.45 33.22 10.52
CA TYR A 598 -13.27 33.76 9.86
C TYR A 598 -13.68 34.16 8.44
N LYS A 599 -12.86 35.01 7.82
CA LYS A 599 -13.06 35.40 6.44
C LYS A 599 -12.55 34.28 5.54
N LYS A 600 -13.45 33.63 4.81
CA LYS A 600 -13.06 32.60 3.84
C LYS A 600 -12.38 33.23 2.63
N CYS A 601 -11.50 32.46 2.01
CA CYS A 601 -10.98 32.76 0.69
C CYS A 601 -12.13 32.83 -0.33
N LYS A 602 -12.02 33.73 -1.29
CA LYS A 602 -12.97 33.89 -2.39
C LYS A 602 -13.26 32.59 -3.16
N PHE A 603 -12.29 31.68 -3.24
CA PHE A 603 -12.35 30.49 -4.10
C PHE A 603 -12.37 29.15 -3.34
N CYS A 604 -12.15 29.16 -2.02
CA CYS A 604 -12.15 27.93 -1.21
C CYS A 604 -12.46 28.18 0.26
N ASP A 605 -12.59 27.09 1.03
CA ASP A 605 -12.91 27.14 2.47
C ASP A 605 -11.72 27.49 3.38
N LEU A 606 -10.54 27.78 2.84
CA LEU A 606 -9.40 28.20 3.67
C LEU A 606 -9.55 29.67 4.09
N GLU A 607 -8.84 30.07 5.12
CA GLU A 607 -8.84 31.46 5.60
C GLU A 607 -8.20 32.40 4.57
N ALA A 608 -8.79 33.57 4.38
CA ALA A 608 -8.21 34.64 3.59
C ALA A 608 -7.15 35.38 4.41
N GLU A 609 -5.93 35.43 3.88
CA GLU A 609 -4.76 36.07 4.50
C GLU A 609 -4.30 37.29 3.69
N TYR A 610 -4.53 37.31 2.37
CA TYR A 610 -4.07 38.36 1.45
C TYR A 610 -5.19 38.73 0.46
N ASP A 611 -5.73 39.95 0.50
CA ASP A 611 -6.72 40.45 -0.47
C ASP A 611 -7.91 39.50 -0.78
N ASN A 612 -8.53 38.93 0.26
CA ASN A 612 -9.59 37.91 0.16
C ASN A 612 -9.13 36.52 -0.37
N LEU A 613 -7.83 36.30 -0.53
CA LEU A 613 -7.24 35.03 -0.96
C LEU A 613 -6.58 34.31 0.22
N CYS A 614 -6.67 32.99 0.23
CA CYS A 614 -5.80 32.19 1.09
C CYS A 614 -4.37 32.19 0.55
N LYS A 615 -3.41 31.79 1.37
CA LYS A 615 -1.99 31.73 0.98
C LYS A 615 -1.73 30.96 -0.32
N TYR A 616 -2.50 29.89 -0.59
CA TYR A 616 -2.32 29.10 -1.82
C TYR A 616 -2.83 29.82 -3.07
N HIS A 617 -3.99 30.49 -2.99
CA HIS A 617 -4.49 31.31 -4.10
C HIS A 617 -3.63 32.56 -4.32
N TYR A 618 -3.09 33.15 -3.26
CA TYR A 618 -2.11 34.22 -3.39
C TYR A 618 -0.83 33.76 -4.09
N ASN A 619 -0.29 32.59 -3.71
CA ASN A 619 0.85 31.99 -4.41
C ASN A 619 0.54 31.65 -5.87
N ALA A 620 -0.68 31.19 -6.15
CA ALA A 620 -1.16 30.94 -7.52
C ALA A 620 -1.14 32.23 -8.37
N TYR A 621 -1.60 33.35 -7.80
CA TYR A 621 -1.60 34.65 -8.44
C TYR A 621 -0.18 35.13 -8.77
N MET A 622 0.74 35.07 -7.79
CA MET A 622 2.13 35.46 -7.98
C MET A 622 2.82 34.61 -9.05
N LYS A 623 2.65 33.28 -8.97
CA LYS A 623 3.22 32.35 -9.95
C LYS A 623 2.65 32.56 -11.35
N LEU A 624 1.37 32.88 -11.48
CA LEU A 624 0.75 33.19 -12.76
C LEU A 624 1.38 34.44 -13.40
N LYS A 625 1.56 35.52 -12.63
CA LYS A 625 2.21 36.74 -13.12
C LYS A 625 3.62 36.50 -13.68
N GLU A 626 4.43 35.73 -12.97
CA GLU A 626 5.78 35.37 -13.43
C GLU A 626 5.73 34.51 -14.69
N THR A 627 4.84 33.52 -14.71
CA THR A 627 4.72 32.58 -15.82
C THR A 627 4.19 33.24 -17.10
N LEU A 628 3.33 34.25 -17.00
CA LEU A 628 2.87 35.03 -18.16
C LEU A 628 4.04 35.69 -18.92
N LYS A 629 5.08 36.16 -18.21
CA LYS A 629 6.28 36.74 -18.85
C LYS A 629 7.00 35.69 -19.70
N VAL A 630 7.21 34.50 -19.14
CA VAL A 630 7.85 33.37 -19.84
C VAL A 630 7.02 32.92 -21.05
N TRP A 631 5.70 32.86 -20.92
CA TRP A 631 4.80 32.54 -22.02
C TRP A 631 4.87 33.57 -23.16
N LYS A 632 4.83 34.86 -22.84
CA LYS A 632 4.99 35.95 -23.82
C LYS A 632 6.30 35.82 -24.57
N GLU A 633 7.38 35.58 -23.83
CA GLU A 633 8.71 35.45 -24.41
C GLU A 633 8.78 34.30 -25.43
N ARG A 634 8.25 33.12 -25.06
CA ARG A 634 8.31 31.89 -25.87
C ARG A 634 7.31 31.82 -27.02
N THR A 635 6.15 32.47 -26.88
CA THR A 635 5.03 32.29 -27.82
C THR A 635 4.67 33.55 -28.61
N LYS A 636 5.12 34.72 -28.15
CA LYS A 636 4.73 36.04 -28.67
C LYS A 636 3.21 36.29 -28.68
N LEU A 637 2.46 35.57 -27.85
CA LEU A 637 1.02 35.74 -27.71
C LEU A 637 0.69 36.86 -26.72
N GLU A 638 -0.47 37.48 -26.93
CA GLU A 638 -1.05 38.42 -25.97
C GLU A 638 -1.56 37.72 -24.71
N ASP A 639 -1.63 38.44 -23.59
CA ASP A 639 -2.02 37.87 -22.28
C ASP A 639 -3.36 37.12 -22.35
N LYS A 640 -4.35 37.68 -23.07
CA LYS A 640 -5.68 37.07 -23.21
C LYS A 640 -5.63 35.67 -23.83
N ASP A 641 -4.79 35.47 -24.85
CA ASP A 641 -4.65 34.19 -25.53
C ASP A 641 -3.83 33.19 -24.69
N ILE A 642 -2.81 33.67 -23.98
CA ILE A 642 -2.04 32.87 -23.02
C ILE A 642 -2.96 32.34 -21.92
N LEU A 643 -3.74 33.22 -21.28
CA LEU A 643 -4.67 32.87 -20.22
C LEU A 643 -5.69 31.81 -20.69
N LYS A 644 -6.25 31.99 -21.89
CA LYS A 644 -7.18 31.00 -22.49
C LYS A 644 -6.52 29.64 -22.72
N LYS A 645 -5.27 29.60 -23.20
CA LYS A 645 -4.50 28.35 -23.39
C LYS A 645 -4.17 27.67 -22.06
N ILE A 646 -3.73 28.44 -21.05
CA ILE A 646 -3.46 27.90 -19.72
C ILE A 646 -4.76 27.37 -19.09
N TYR A 647 -5.85 28.13 -19.14
CA TYR A 647 -7.14 27.74 -18.55
C TYR A 647 -7.73 26.47 -19.17
N SER A 648 -7.66 26.35 -20.50
CA SER A 648 -8.16 25.19 -21.25
C SER A 648 -7.35 23.91 -21.01
N SER A 649 -6.09 24.02 -20.57
CA SER A 649 -5.28 22.85 -20.28
C SER A 649 -5.81 22.07 -19.08
N LYS A 650 -5.89 20.73 -19.22
CA LYS A 650 -6.20 19.82 -18.11
C LYS A 650 -5.04 19.68 -17.12
N THR A 651 -3.83 20.06 -17.53
CA THR A 651 -2.66 20.03 -16.66
C THR A 651 -2.57 21.23 -15.74
N THR A 652 -3.19 22.37 -16.06
CA THR A 652 -3.23 23.53 -15.18
C THR A 652 -3.96 23.20 -13.88
N GLY A 653 -3.32 23.53 -12.75
CA GLY A 653 -3.88 23.35 -11.42
C GLY A 653 -5.09 24.25 -11.16
N LYS A 654 -5.98 23.82 -10.27
CA LYS A 654 -7.23 24.50 -9.95
C LYS A 654 -6.98 25.90 -9.38
N TYR A 655 -6.04 26.07 -8.45
CA TYR A 655 -5.76 27.39 -7.87
C TYR A 655 -5.34 28.40 -8.94
N ILE A 656 -4.56 27.96 -9.94
CA ILE A 656 -4.21 28.78 -11.11
C ILE A 656 -5.45 29.11 -11.94
N LYS A 657 -6.31 28.12 -12.21
CA LYS A 657 -7.54 28.35 -12.99
C LYS A 657 -8.48 29.34 -12.31
N ASP A 658 -8.63 29.24 -11.00
CA ASP A 658 -9.42 30.18 -10.20
C ASP A 658 -8.90 31.62 -10.38
N MET A 659 -7.58 31.82 -10.38
CA MET A 659 -6.95 33.13 -10.63
C MET A 659 -7.17 33.62 -12.08
N ILE A 660 -7.07 32.73 -13.07
CA ILE A 660 -7.33 33.10 -14.46
C ILE A 660 -8.79 33.54 -14.64
N SER A 661 -9.74 32.83 -14.03
CA SER A 661 -11.16 33.18 -14.09
C SER A 661 -11.49 34.51 -13.42
N GLU A 662 -10.67 34.99 -12.49
CA GLU A 662 -10.81 36.31 -11.89
C GLU A 662 -10.22 37.42 -12.77
N MET A 663 -9.18 37.10 -13.55
CA MET A 663 -8.50 38.06 -14.42
C MET A 663 -9.16 38.22 -15.80
N MET A 664 -9.93 37.21 -16.24
CA MET A 664 -10.69 37.20 -17.48
C MET A 664 -12.12 37.71 -17.25
#